data_AF-A0A7K4GPM2-F1
#
_entry.id   AF-A0A7K4GPM2-F1
#
_cell.length_a   1.000
_cell.length_b   1.000
_cell.length_c   1.000
_cell.angle_alpha   90.00
_cell.angle_beta   90.00
_cell.angle_gamma   90.00
#
_symmetry.space_group_name_H-M   'P 1'
#
loop_
_entity.id
_entity.type
_entity.pdbx_description
1 polymer ?
#
loop_
_entity_poly.entity_id
_entity_poly.type
_entity_poly.pdbx_seq_one_letter_code
_entity_poly.pdbx_strand_id
1 'polypeptide(L)'
;MGVFPENPCEFAVDFIRKMRRHREIVQIPSSRQVLSIPKLILSRYYRKGLVTPNDYIEISTVTSFPDNQELAKDIAFQILFPNYKKDIIDSFFNEDDYGEGELAEELLGNDIQSELDKLQEMIDEIEMTKSIDTDKIQKLEEFLDELNSKRNEDPYKSALQFFNDDSELYKEEISSLEELVQEAQRRLEQKINSLNPEDLKAGSNLGLNDLIQQKSLREWEKLASKALKNENIAEDLSKLFNSDKLDDLLKSIKFINETSDNQNIKDQIQNVKNQLKDQLKNLDQLFNAAKTLGEIPKFDLDDILNNSLQQSSFEHNFSLADSLDQYFGTNLREKLLNTLDQQSSKSQMNLSLESLTKNAFANKSWSDLFNQSLENAIKEASNENIKFEAFKSLSHQIQQLMNSCPNMHCGQKISQKLPDLVSKTLEACETADQLKNATEFLRKIGLDPDSEDIKRIGKNLEMSEEEIYELIEPNYQLLKKMVEKNIADFQRISNLMDQLHDQLNKERIKELLSSALANDNRDALGALGHFDLTEALKGAQQIGGKEGQDKVISCLSAGSGENLLKQWFIHRTNLPEQVKIKVKEIAKKMLIDLGIYYSRARLGSATTGTIPINLVRPYTIGDDFENIDLEETIFNLLEKGKKLDHINYDDFYVYETAKGLRSFCFELDISGSMTGEKLAYMAICVTMLVYGMRKDEIGVAFFESDTHVLKKLSEKVNLEKLADELLMVSAKGGTRLQSALEWANKQFKENSSSREKLNVLFTDAEIYDIQQANEELRKLRSLNVDFILVSPESSFNLKEAEKMVKIAGGQLLTIKDWNEFPKLMSEIIKSRF
;
A
#
# COMPACT_ATOMS: atom_id res chain seq x y z
N MET A 1 25.00 -8.94 52.88
CA MET A 1 24.45 -7.64 52.49
C MET A 1 23.55 -7.88 51.28
N GLY A 2 22.27 -7.51 51.38
CA GLY A 2 21.18 -8.04 50.57
C GLY A 2 21.35 -7.80 49.07
N VAL A 3 21.32 -8.88 48.29
CA VAL A 3 21.45 -8.88 46.83
C VAL A 3 20.10 -8.58 46.14
N PHE A 4 19.01 -8.73 46.89
CA PHE A 4 17.64 -8.48 46.41
C PHE A 4 16.87 -7.58 47.41
N PRO A 5 16.01 -6.67 46.93
CA PRO A 5 15.10 -5.90 47.78
C PRO A 5 14.12 -6.80 48.55
N GLU A 6 13.66 -7.88 47.90
CA GLU A 6 12.83 -8.97 48.46
C GLU A 6 13.22 -10.31 47.82
N ASN A 7 13.00 -11.44 48.48
CA ASN A 7 13.30 -12.75 47.88
C ASN A 7 12.44 -12.98 46.62
N PRO A 8 13.03 -13.22 45.42
CA PRO A 8 12.28 -13.38 44.17
C PRO A 8 11.19 -14.45 44.23
N CYS A 9 11.42 -15.54 44.97
CA CYS A 9 10.45 -16.63 45.11
C CYS A 9 9.28 -16.25 46.03
N GLU A 10 9.55 -15.55 47.13
CA GLU A 10 8.50 -15.10 48.06
C GLU A 10 7.64 -14.01 47.40
N PHE A 11 8.28 -13.06 46.72
CA PHE A 11 7.60 -12.05 45.93
C PHE A 11 6.69 -12.66 44.87
N ALA A 12 7.18 -13.62 44.07
CA ALA A 12 6.38 -14.24 43.00
C ALA A 12 5.17 -15.00 43.55
N VAL A 13 5.30 -15.64 44.71
CA VAL A 13 4.19 -16.35 45.37
C VAL A 13 3.14 -15.36 45.87
N ASP A 14 3.55 -14.28 46.54
CA ASP A 14 2.60 -13.30 47.07
C ASP A 14 1.97 -12.45 45.96
N PHE A 15 2.72 -12.13 44.90
CA PHE A 15 2.22 -11.48 43.69
C PHE A 15 1.10 -12.30 43.04
N ILE A 16 1.36 -13.57 42.71
CA ILE A 16 0.36 -14.44 42.08
C ILE A 16 -0.83 -14.69 43.02
N ARG A 17 -0.60 -14.81 44.33
CA ARG A 17 -1.67 -14.97 45.32
C ARG A 17 -2.58 -13.75 45.41
N LYS A 18 -2.01 -12.52 45.41
CA LYS A 18 -2.79 -11.27 45.43
C LYS A 18 -3.53 -11.06 44.11
N MET A 19 -2.87 -11.27 42.97
CA MET A 19 -3.50 -11.22 41.65
C MET A 19 -4.72 -12.15 41.57
N ARG A 20 -4.57 -13.43 41.93
CA ARG A 20 -5.68 -14.43 41.86
C ARG A 20 -6.84 -14.14 42.82
N ARG A 21 -6.66 -13.26 43.81
CA ARG A 21 -7.69 -12.87 44.78
C ARG A 21 -8.25 -11.47 44.51
N HIS A 22 -7.71 -10.75 43.54
CA HIS A 22 -8.15 -9.40 43.21
C HIS A 22 -9.49 -9.44 42.48
N ARG A 23 -10.42 -8.55 42.85
CA ARG A 23 -11.80 -8.58 42.31
C ARG A 23 -11.89 -8.13 40.85
N GLU A 24 -10.91 -7.34 40.41
CA GLU A 24 -10.84 -6.73 39.07
C GLU A 24 -9.98 -7.54 38.10
N ILE A 25 -9.62 -8.79 38.41
CA ILE A 25 -8.77 -9.58 37.52
C ILE A 25 -9.57 -10.14 36.35
N VAL A 26 -9.20 -9.75 35.13
CA VAL A 26 -9.89 -10.15 33.89
C VAL A 26 -9.59 -11.61 33.56
N GLN A 27 -8.31 -12.00 33.67
CA GLN A 27 -7.85 -13.37 33.43
C GLN A 27 -6.97 -13.90 34.57
N ILE A 28 -7.33 -15.05 35.13
CA ILE A 28 -6.64 -15.63 36.27
C ILE A 28 -5.23 -16.13 35.85
N PRO A 29 -4.15 -15.65 36.47
CA PRO A 29 -2.79 -16.05 36.11
C PRO A 29 -2.51 -17.52 36.44
N SER A 30 -1.81 -18.18 35.52
CA SER A 30 -1.41 -19.58 35.63
C SER A 30 -0.47 -19.79 36.82
N SER A 31 -0.67 -20.90 37.54
CA SER A 31 0.21 -21.31 38.65
C SER A 31 1.67 -21.49 38.20
N ARG A 32 1.92 -21.73 36.90
CA ARG A 32 3.27 -21.85 36.32
C ARG A 32 4.03 -20.51 36.26
N GLN A 33 3.34 -19.36 36.28
CA GLN A 33 3.98 -18.04 36.31
C GLN A 33 4.80 -17.78 37.59
N VAL A 34 4.49 -18.50 38.68
CA VAL A 34 5.27 -18.50 39.93
C VAL A 34 6.72 -18.97 39.69
N LEU A 35 6.96 -19.80 38.68
CA LEU A 35 8.31 -20.27 38.31
C LEU A 35 9.00 -19.35 37.28
N SER A 36 8.22 -18.63 36.46
CA SER A 36 8.72 -17.77 35.40
C SER A 36 9.30 -16.45 35.95
N ILE A 37 8.60 -15.81 36.89
CA ILE A 37 8.98 -14.51 37.46
C ILE A 37 10.36 -14.59 38.17
N PRO A 38 10.63 -15.57 39.07
CA PRO A 38 11.94 -15.68 39.71
C PRO A 38 13.07 -15.98 38.72
N LYS A 39 12.82 -16.79 37.69
CA LYS A 39 13.83 -17.10 36.64
C LYS A 39 14.22 -15.85 35.86
N LEU A 40 13.25 -14.99 35.53
CA LEU A 40 13.51 -13.74 34.80
C LEU A 40 14.25 -12.73 35.69
N ILE A 41 13.87 -12.62 36.97
CA ILE A 41 14.56 -11.77 37.96
C ILE A 41 16.01 -12.22 38.13
N LEU A 42 16.23 -13.53 38.26
CA LEU A 42 17.56 -14.11 38.35
C LEU A 42 18.37 -13.91 37.05
N SER A 43 17.72 -13.96 35.89
CA SER A 43 18.37 -13.67 34.61
C SER A 43 18.82 -12.21 34.49
N ARG A 44 18.04 -11.25 35.02
CA ARG A 44 18.45 -9.83 35.10
C ARG A 44 19.60 -9.65 36.08
N TYR A 45 19.57 -10.37 37.21
CA TYR A 45 20.69 -10.38 38.16
C TYR A 45 22.00 -10.85 37.53
N TYR A 46 22.00 -11.98 36.81
CA TYR A 46 23.21 -12.47 36.14
C TYR A 46 23.75 -11.52 35.06
N ARG A 47 22.90 -10.67 34.47
CA ARG A 47 23.32 -9.66 33.48
C ARG A 47 23.83 -8.37 34.10
N LYS A 48 23.12 -7.84 35.11
CA LYS A 48 23.37 -6.50 35.68
C LYS A 48 24.21 -6.52 36.97
N GLY A 49 24.36 -7.69 37.61
CA GLY A 49 25.07 -7.85 38.89
C GLY A 49 24.31 -7.33 40.12
N LEU A 50 23.17 -6.66 39.93
CA LEU A 50 22.26 -6.17 40.95
C LEU A 50 20.82 -6.15 40.41
N VAL A 51 19.82 -6.22 41.28
CA VAL A 51 18.40 -6.11 40.91
C VAL A 51 17.73 -5.02 41.72
N THR A 52 16.97 -4.16 41.04
CA THR A 52 16.24 -3.04 41.64
C THR A 52 14.75 -3.39 41.81
N PRO A 53 13.99 -2.68 42.66
CA PRO A 53 12.54 -2.85 42.74
C PRO A 53 11.81 -2.65 41.39
N ASN A 54 12.32 -1.79 40.52
CA ASN A 54 11.73 -1.59 39.19
C ASN A 54 11.82 -2.85 38.31
N ASP A 55 12.89 -3.63 38.45
CA ASP A 55 13.04 -4.89 37.72
C ASP A 55 11.97 -5.91 38.13
N TYR A 56 11.52 -5.90 39.39
CA TYR A 56 10.43 -6.76 39.88
C TYR A 56 9.08 -6.33 39.32
N ILE A 57 8.81 -5.02 39.28
CA ILE A 57 7.58 -4.45 38.74
C ILE A 57 7.48 -4.74 37.25
N GLU A 58 8.51 -4.38 36.46
CA GLU A 58 8.54 -4.61 35.02
C GLU A 58 8.35 -6.08 34.65
N ILE A 59 9.05 -6.99 35.32
CA ILE A 59 8.93 -8.43 35.03
C ILE A 59 7.52 -8.93 35.36
N SER A 60 6.92 -8.47 36.46
CA SER A 60 5.57 -8.87 36.86
C SER A 60 4.49 -8.33 35.92
N THR A 61 4.66 -7.10 35.44
CA THR A 61 3.80 -6.48 34.43
C THR A 61 3.89 -7.23 33.10
N VAL A 62 5.10 -7.42 32.55
CA VAL A 62 5.29 -8.04 31.22
C VAL A 62 4.90 -9.53 31.21
N THR A 63 5.02 -10.23 32.34
CA THR A 63 4.60 -11.64 32.44
C THR A 63 3.10 -11.81 32.69
N SER A 64 2.37 -10.73 32.93
CA SER A 64 0.91 -10.71 33.10
C SER A 64 0.19 -10.43 31.78
N PHE A 65 -1.05 -10.91 31.65
CA PHE A 65 -1.88 -10.68 30.46
C PHE A 65 -2.07 -9.18 30.20
N PRO A 66 -2.17 -8.72 28.93
CA PRO A 66 -2.27 -7.30 28.56
C PRO A 66 -3.31 -6.53 29.39
N ASP A 67 -4.52 -7.08 29.51
CA ASP A 67 -5.64 -6.47 30.24
C ASP A 67 -5.42 -6.38 31.77
N ASN A 68 -4.43 -7.10 32.29
CA ASN A 68 -4.08 -7.14 33.71
C ASN A 68 -2.76 -6.40 34.01
N GLN A 69 -2.12 -5.75 33.03
CA GLN A 69 -0.77 -5.20 33.20
C GLN A 69 -0.72 -4.02 34.17
N GLU A 70 -1.73 -3.13 34.14
CA GLU A 70 -1.82 -2.02 35.10
C GLU A 70 -2.04 -2.55 36.53
N LEU A 71 -2.99 -3.48 36.70
CA LEU A 71 -3.23 -4.13 37.99
C LEU A 71 -2.00 -4.89 38.50
N ALA A 72 -1.28 -5.58 37.61
CA ALA A 72 -0.04 -6.26 37.94
C ALA A 72 1.05 -5.29 38.42
N LYS A 73 1.15 -4.13 37.78
CA LYS A 73 2.10 -3.06 38.18
C LYS A 73 1.79 -2.58 39.60
N ASP A 74 0.52 -2.31 39.88
CA ASP A 74 0.07 -1.81 41.19
C ASP A 74 0.26 -2.83 42.31
N ILE A 75 -0.08 -4.09 42.07
CA ILE A 75 0.09 -5.16 43.06
C ILE A 75 1.57 -5.44 43.32
N ALA A 76 2.41 -5.45 42.26
CA ALA A 76 3.86 -5.60 42.42
C ALA A 76 4.45 -4.44 43.24
N PHE A 77 4.02 -3.21 42.97
CA PHE A 77 4.44 -2.02 43.70
C PHE A 77 4.02 -2.09 45.17
N GLN A 78 2.77 -2.44 45.47
CA GLN A 78 2.26 -2.57 46.83
C GLN A 78 2.95 -3.66 47.65
N ILE A 79 3.41 -4.74 47.02
CA ILE A 79 4.18 -5.79 47.69
C ILE A 79 5.55 -5.27 48.09
N LEU A 80 6.25 -4.59 47.17
CA LEU A 80 7.60 -4.07 47.41
C LEU A 80 7.64 -2.86 48.35
N PHE A 81 6.55 -2.07 48.39
CA PHE A 81 6.46 -0.83 49.14
C PHE A 81 5.21 -0.75 50.03
N PRO A 82 5.08 -1.62 51.05
CA PRO A 82 3.85 -1.77 51.84
C PRO A 82 3.48 -0.56 52.71
N ASN A 83 4.40 0.40 52.90
CA ASN A 83 4.22 1.59 53.75
C ASN A 83 4.16 2.92 52.96
N TYR A 84 4.07 2.88 51.63
CA TYR A 84 4.21 4.07 50.78
C TYR A 84 2.85 4.69 50.41
N LYS A 85 2.68 6.00 50.64
CA LYS A 85 1.48 6.76 50.25
C LYS A 85 1.56 7.18 48.78
N LYS A 86 0.42 7.20 48.10
CA LYS A 86 0.20 7.07 46.64
C LYS A 86 0.65 8.24 45.73
N ASP A 87 1.30 9.29 46.25
CA ASP A 87 1.45 10.57 45.52
C ASP A 87 2.80 10.81 44.83
N ILE A 88 3.56 9.76 44.49
CA ILE A 88 4.86 9.94 43.81
C ILE A 88 5.08 8.87 42.72
N ILE A 89 4.11 8.71 41.82
CA ILE A 89 4.29 7.87 40.62
C ILE A 89 4.96 8.68 39.50
N ASP A 90 4.71 9.98 39.42
CA ASP A 90 5.18 10.83 38.32
C ASP A 90 6.65 11.26 38.42
N SER A 91 7.27 11.17 39.59
CA SER A 91 8.69 11.59 39.75
C SER A 91 9.73 10.48 39.57
N PHE A 92 9.30 9.23 39.36
CA PHE A 92 10.22 8.10 39.16
C PHE A 92 10.56 7.84 37.68
N PHE A 93 9.82 8.43 36.74
CA PHE A 93 9.87 8.06 35.31
C PHE A 93 10.28 9.17 34.34
N ASN A 94 10.70 10.35 34.80
CA ASN A 94 11.15 11.40 33.88
C ASN A 94 12.56 11.90 34.22
N GLU A 95 13.53 11.49 33.39
CA GLU A 95 14.60 12.36 32.88
C GLU A 95 15.04 11.87 31.47
N ASP A 96 14.93 12.80 30.52
CA ASP A 96 15.48 12.90 29.14
C ASP A 96 14.85 12.00 28.03
N ASP A 97 14.32 12.47 26.90
CA ASP A 97 14.67 13.62 26.04
C ASP A 97 13.47 14.04 25.14
N TYR A 98 13.59 15.24 24.57
CA TYR A 98 12.59 16.08 23.90
C TYR A 98 11.90 15.55 22.62
N GLY A 99 10.60 15.89 22.50
CA GLY A 99 10.03 16.60 21.34
C GLY A 99 9.47 15.80 20.16
N GLU A 100 8.14 15.66 20.11
CA GLU A 100 7.27 16.26 19.07
C GLU A 100 5.81 15.94 19.37
N GLY A 101 4.98 16.98 19.39
CA GLY A 101 3.53 16.88 19.52
C GLY A 101 2.86 16.55 18.17
N GLU A 102 1.59 16.18 18.29
CA GLU A 102 0.57 16.10 17.23
C GLU A 102 0.76 15.00 16.18
N LEU A 103 0.22 13.79 16.43
CA LEU A 103 -0.43 12.93 15.42
C LEU A 103 -0.93 11.58 15.99
N ALA A 104 -1.83 11.58 16.98
CA ALA A 104 -2.51 10.35 17.39
C ALA A 104 -3.91 10.53 18.04
N GLU A 105 -4.63 11.60 17.72
CA GLU A 105 -6.05 11.73 18.08
C GLU A 105 -6.91 11.88 16.81
N GLU A 106 -6.94 10.81 16.02
CA GLU A 106 -8.09 10.53 15.17
C GLU A 106 -8.08 9.03 14.84
N LEU A 107 -9.22 8.38 15.05
CA LEU A 107 -9.50 6.94 14.91
C LEU A 107 -9.21 6.09 16.17
N LEU A 108 -10.14 6.13 17.12
CA LEU A 108 -10.98 4.98 17.45
C LEU A 108 -12.11 5.44 18.40
N GLY A 109 -13.31 5.54 17.83
CA GLY A 109 -14.51 5.93 18.56
C GLY A 109 -15.09 4.83 19.44
N ASN A 110 -15.69 5.28 20.53
CA ASN A 110 -16.98 4.89 21.11
C ASN A 110 -17.29 3.39 21.21
N ASP A 111 -17.00 2.81 22.38
CA ASP A 111 -18.03 2.34 23.32
C ASP A 111 -17.32 1.68 24.51
N ILE A 112 -17.44 2.30 25.70
CA ILE A 112 -17.33 1.78 27.10
C ILE A 112 -16.96 2.97 28.04
N GLN A 113 -17.61 4.12 27.86
CA GLN A 113 -17.41 5.29 28.72
C GLN A 113 -18.75 5.74 29.30
N SER A 114 -19.28 4.99 30.28
CA SER A 114 -20.48 5.44 31.02
C SER A 114 -20.62 4.95 32.48
N GLU A 115 -19.61 4.27 33.04
CA GLU A 115 -19.60 3.91 34.48
C GLU A 115 -18.48 4.60 35.27
N LEU A 116 -17.33 4.86 34.65
CA LEU A 116 -16.21 5.56 35.32
C LEU A 116 -16.47 7.05 35.47
N ASP A 117 -17.10 7.71 34.49
CA ASP A 117 -17.46 9.13 34.58
C ASP A 117 -18.47 9.39 35.70
N LYS A 118 -19.39 8.44 35.97
CA LYS A 118 -20.33 8.49 37.11
C LYS A 118 -19.64 8.34 38.46
N LEU A 119 -18.57 7.55 38.51
CA LEU A 119 -17.74 7.37 39.71
C LEU A 119 -16.84 8.58 39.95
N GLN A 120 -16.38 9.23 38.88
CA GLN A 120 -15.61 10.47 38.94
C GLN A 120 -16.50 11.64 39.43
N GLU A 121 -17.73 11.76 38.92
CA GLU A 121 -18.75 12.72 39.43
C GLU A 121 -19.03 12.51 40.92
N MET A 122 -19.19 11.26 41.37
CA MET A 122 -19.37 10.94 42.79
C MET A 122 -18.15 11.28 43.66
N ILE A 123 -16.93 11.21 43.10
CA ILE A 123 -15.69 11.53 43.84
C ILE A 123 -15.51 13.05 43.92
N ASP A 124 -15.84 13.78 42.86
CA ASP A 124 -15.81 15.24 42.84
C ASP A 124 -16.90 15.83 43.78
N GLU A 125 -18.06 15.18 43.91
CA GLU A 125 -19.08 15.50 44.93
C GLU A 125 -18.56 15.33 46.39
N ILE A 126 -17.73 14.32 46.62
CA ILE A 126 -17.16 14.00 47.94
C ILE A 126 -15.97 14.89 48.31
N GLU A 127 -15.25 15.46 47.33
CA GLU A 127 -14.15 16.38 47.61
C GLU A 127 -14.59 17.84 47.80
N MET A 128 -15.74 18.23 47.25
CA MET A 128 -16.38 19.54 47.49
C MET A 128 -16.98 19.69 48.90
N THR A 129 -17.09 18.59 49.67
CA THR A 129 -17.74 18.59 51.00
C THR A 129 -16.88 19.15 52.14
N LYS A 130 -15.62 19.56 51.89
CA LYS A 130 -14.70 19.97 52.99
C LYS A 130 -14.76 21.43 53.41
N SER A 131 -15.68 22.23 52.87
CA SER A 131 -15.88 23.59 53.36
C SER A 131 -17.26 24.20 53.06
N ILE A 132 -18.39 23.47 53.16
CA ILE A 132 -19.70 24.07 52.83
C ILE A 132 -20.82 23.65 53.80
N ASP A 133 -21.68 24.64 54.06
CA ASP A 133 -22.97 24.63 54.76
C ASP A 133 -23.84 23.43 54.34
N THR A 134 -24.13 22.51 55.26
CA THR A 134 -24.91 21.28 55.01
C THR A 134 -26.27 21.55 54.35
N ASP A 135 -26.85 22.72 54.61
CA ASP A 135 -28.14 23.15 54.03
C ASP A 135 -28.03 23.53 52.54
N LYS A 136 -26.83 23.90 52.04
CA LYS A 136 -26.61 24.23 50.62
C LYS A 136 -26.39 22.99 49.77
N ILE A 137 -25.65 22.00 50.27
CA ILE A 137 -25.39 20.74 49.55
C ILE A 137 -26.69 19.99 49.33
N GLN A 138 -27.56 19.95 50.35
CA GLN A 138 -28.87 19.31 50.22
C GLN A 138 -29.76 19.99 49.17
N LYS A 139 -29.72 21.33 49.07
CA LYS A 139 -30.43 22.06 48.00
C LYS A 139 -29.85 21.79 46.60
N LEU A 140 -28.54 21.61 46.51
CA LEU A 140 -27.85 21.35 45.25
C LEU A 140 -28.16 19.94 44.75
N GLU A 141 -28.16 18.93 45.63
CA GLU A 141 -28.62 17.57 45.34
C GLU A 141 -30.10 17.54 44.91
N GLU A 142 -30.99 18.24 45.64
CA GLU A 142 -32.41 18.36 45.30
C GLU A 142 -32.63 19.03 43.92
N PHE A 143 -31.81 20.03 43.60
CA PHE A 143 -31.87 20.71 42.30
C PHE A 143 -31.32 19.84 41.16
N LEU A 144 -30.26 19.07 41.37
CA LEU A 144 -29.72 18.16 40.36
C LEU A 144 -30.67 17.03 40.02
N ASP A 145 -31.39 16.50 41.01
CA ASP A 145 -32.48 15.55 40.78
C ASP A 145 -33.61 16.15 39.93
N GLU A 146 -33.99 17.41 40.21
CA GLU A 146 -34.95 18.13 39.37
C GLU A 146 -34.41 18.36 37.96
N LEU A 147 -33.16 18.81 37.83
CA LEU A 147 -32.48 19.10 36.57
C LEU A 147 -32.38 17.83 35.70
N ASN A 148 -32.02 16.69 36.29
CA ASN A 148 -31.96 15.41 35.57
C ASN A 148 -33.32 14.96 35.05
N SER A 149 -34.40 15.24 35.78
CA SER A 149 -35.76 14.91 35.33
C SER A 149 -36.28 15.79 34.20
N LYS A 150 -35.81 17.05 34.09
CA LYS A 150 -36.28 18.06 33.14
C LYS A 150 -35.20 18.56 32.16
N ARG A 151 -34.06 17.87 32.08
CA ARG A 151 -32.85 18.30 31.35
C ARG A 151 -33.10 18.68 29.89
N ASN A 152 -34.06 18.00 29.26
CA ASN A 152 -34.41 18.19 27.84
C ASN A 152 -35.54 19.20 27.62
N GLU A 153 -36.11 19.77 28.69
CA GLU A 153 -37.17 20.76 28.65
C GLU A 153 -36.59 22.17 28.75
N ASP A 154 -37.19 23.12 28.04
CA ASP A 154 -36.86 24.54 28.24
C ASP A 154 -37.51 25.05 29.54
N PRO A 155 -36.83 25.89 30.34
CA PRO A 155 -35.58 26.60 30.03
C PRO A 155 -34.27 25.86 30.36
N TYR A 156 -34.30 24.68 30.98
CA TYR A 156 -33.11 23.94 31.43
C TYR A 156 -32.16 23.58 30.29
N LYS A 157 -32.71 23.02 29.20
CA LYS A 157 -31.95 22.65 28.00
C LYS A 157 -31.19 23.85 27.42
N SER A 158 -31.87 24.98 27.28
CA SER A 158 -31.28 26.19 26.73
C SER A 158 -30.26 26.84 27.67
N ALA A 159 -30.44 26.74 28.98
CA ALA A 159 -29.45 27.22 29.95
C ALA A 159 -28.17 26.37 29.91
N LEU A 160 -28.31 25.04 29.83
CA LEU A 160 -27.18 24.09 29.80
C LEU A 160 -26.31 24.19 28.55
N GLN A 161 -26.82 24.73 27.43
CA GLN A 161 -26.03 24.99 26.20
C GLN A 161 -24.79 25.87 26.45
N PHE A 162 -24.79 26.68 27.50
CA PHE A 162 -23.69 27.57 27.87
C PHE A 162 -22.69 26.96 28.85
N PHE A 163 -22.83 25.67 29.15
CA PHE A 163 -21.97 24.90 30.05
C PHE A 163 -21.31 23.78 29.25
N ASN A 164 -20.07 23.45 29.61
CA ASN A 164 -19.33 22.37 28.93
C ASN A 164 -19.74 20.99 29.45
N ASP A 165 -19.93 20.90 30.77
CA ASP A 165 -20.30 19.68 31.49
C ASP A 165 -21.02 20.01 32.80
N ASP A 166 -21.60 18.99 33.43
CA ASP A 166 -22.36 19.13 34.68
C ASP A 166 -21.44 19.48 35.87
N SER A 167 -20.12 19.26 35.77
CA SER A 167 -19.15 19.62 36.82
C SER A 167 -19.10 21.13 37.07
N GLU A 168 -19.40 21.94 36.06
CA GLU A 168 -19.43 23.40 36.16
C GLU A 168 -20.58 23.91 37.02
N LEU A 169 -21.67 23.14 37.15
CA LEU A 169 -22.79 23.48 38.05
C LEU A 169 -22.36 23.43 39.52
N TYR A 170 -21.52 22.44 39.87
CA TYR A 170 -20.94 22.29 41.19
C TYR A 170 -19.92 23.38 41.49
N LYS A 171 -19.06 23.73 40.53
CA LYS A 171 -18.03 24.78 40.67
C LYS A 171 -18.64 26.16 40.96
N GLU A 172 -19.78 26.48 40.35
CA GLU A 172 -20.45 27.77 40.47
C GLU A 172 -21.55 27.78 41.57
N GLU A 173 -21.65 26.72 42.38
CA GLU A 173 -22.65 26.55 43.46
C GLU A 173 -24.11 26.77 43.00
N ILE A 174 -24.46 26.35 41.78
CA ILE A 174 -25.80 26.57 41.21
C ILE A 174 -26.82 25.62 41.85
N SER A 175 -27.77 26.17 42.59
CA SER A 175 -28.73 25.43 43.42
C SER A 175 -30.20 25.70 43.08
N SER A 176 -30.47 26.46 42.02
CA SER A 176 -31.82 26.76 41.55
C SER A 176 -31.86 27.10 40.06
N LEU A 177 -33.05 27.00 39.45
CA LEU A 177 -33.25 27.41 38.07
C LEU A 177 -32.93 28.90 37.85
N GLU A 178 -33.23 29.75 38.83
CA GLU A 178 -32.93 31.19 38.75
C GLU A 178 -31.40 31.44 38.68
N GLU A 179 -30.62 30.73 39.50
CA GLU A 179 -29.15 30.80 39.48
C GLU A 179 -28.58 30.23 38.17
N LEU A 180 -29.14 29.12 37.67
CA LEU A 180 -28.73 28.51 36.40
C LEU A 180 -28.96 29.46 35.22
N VAL A 181 -30.12 30.12 35.18
CA VAL A 181 -30.45 31.09 34.13
C VAL A 181 -29.61 32.36 34.25
N GLN A 182 -29.32 32.84 35.46
CA GLN A 182 -28.44 33.99 35.68
C GLN A 182 -27.01 33.70 35.21
N GLU A 183 -26.49 32.52 35.51
CA GLU A 183 -25.14 32.12 35.09
C GLU A 183 -25.07 31.87 33.58
N ALA A 184 -26.08 31.22 33.00
CA ALA A 184 -26.23 31.11 31.55
C ALA A 184 -26.29 32.50 30.88
N GLN A 185 -27.00 33.46 31.47
CA GLN A 185 -27.04 34.84 30.98
C GLN A 185 -25.66 35.52 31.06
N ARG A 186 -24.90 35.33 32.14
CA ARG A 186 -23.55 35.87 32.29
C ARG A 186 -22.61 35.31 31.22
N ARG A 187 -22.66 34.00 30.97
CA ARG A 187 -21.83 33.32 29.97
C ARG A 187 -22.23 33.68 28.55
N LEU A 188 -23.53 33.77 28.26
CA LEU A 188 -24.03 34.30 27.00
C LEU A 188 -23.48 35.71 26.76
N GLU A 189 -23.52 36.60 27.77
CA GLU A 189 -23.02 37.96 27.66
C GLU A 189 -21.53 38.03 27.28
N GLN A 190 -20.72 37.12 27.81
CA GLN A 190 -19.30 37.00 27.44
C GLN A 190 -19.08 36.51 26.01
N LYS A 191 -20.00 35.69 25.49
CA LYS A 191 -19.98 35.15 24.12
C LYS A 191 -20.54 36.10 23.07
N ILE A 192 -21.21 37.20 23.45
CA ILE A 192 -21.76 38.19 22.49
C ILE A 192 -20.65 38.68 21.56
N ASN A 193 -20.95 38.80 20.25
CA ASN A 193 -20.03 39.02 19.12
C ASN A 193 -19.31 37.77 18.59
N SER A 194 -19.55 36.60 19.18
CA SER A 194 -19.08 35.29 18.74
C SER A 194 -20.17 34.21 18.84
N LEU A 195 -21.44 34.61 18.80
CA LEU A 195 -22.57 33.70 18.97
C LEU A 195 -22.73 32.81 17.73
N ASN A 196 -23.00 31.53 17.94
CA ASN A 196 -23.43 30.62 16.88
C ASN A 196 -24.99 30.55 16.81
N PRO A 197 -25.58 29.91 15.78
CA PRO A 197 -27.03 29.77 15.67
C PRO A 197 -27.70 29.08 16.86
N GLU A 198 -27.04 28.11 17.50
CA GLU A 198 -27.57 27.38 18.66
C GLU A 198 -27.60 28.27 19.91
N ASP A 199 -26.53 29.04 20.14
CA ASP A 199 -26.43 30.03 21.23
C ASP A 199 -27.56 31.07 21.10
N LEU A 200 -27.91 31.48 19.87
CA LEU A 200 -29.02 32.41 19.61
C LEU A 200 -30.39 31.79 19.90
N LYS A 201 -30.61 30.52 19.53
CA LYS A 201 -31.85 29.78 19.88
C LYS A 201 -31.99 29.64 21.39
N ALA A 202 -30.92 29.20 22.05
CA ALA A 202 -30.86 29.05 23.50
C ALA A 202 -31.11 30.38 24.21
N GLY A 203 -30.42 31.46 23.79
CA GLY A 203 -30.64 32.80 24.31
C GLY A 203 -32.08 33.30 24.10
N SER A 204 -32.72 32.93 22.99
CA SER A 204 -34.13 33.27 22.75
C SER A 204 -35.10 32.53 23.65
N ASN A 205 -34.88 31.24 23.89
CA ASN A 205 -35.69 30.43 24.81
C ASN A 205 -35.57 30.90 26.27
N LEU A 206 -34.43 31.49 26.63
CA LEU A 206 -34.21 32.13 27.94
C LEU A 206 -34.74 33.58 28.03
N GLY A 207 -35.31 34.12 26.95
CA GLY A 207 -35.84 35.49 26.92
C GLY A 207 -34.76 36.58 26.88
N LEU A 208 -33.54 36.26 26.46
CA LEU A 208 -32.37 37.15 26.45
C LEU A 208 -32.18 37.91 25.13
N ASN A 209 -33.18 37.92 24.24
CA ASN A 209 -33.08 38.57 22.92
C ASN A 209 -32.73 40.06 23.04
N ASP A 210 -33.35 40.79 23.96
CA ASP A 210 -33.13 42.23 24.15
C ASP A 210 -31.69 42.53 24.58
N LEU A 211 -31.09 41.64 25.40
CA LEU A 211 -29.69 41.72 25.82
C LEU A 211 -28.75 41.57 24.60
N ILE A 212 -29.01 40.57 23.75
CA ILE A 212 -28.24 40.31 22.53
C ILE A 212 -28.36 41.50 21.56
N GLN A 213 -29.57 42.02 21.36
CA GLN A 213 -29.83 43.13 20.45
C GLN A 213 -29.13 44.43 20.90
N GLN A 214 -29.03 44.68 22.20
CA GLN A 214 -28.39 45.88 22.76
C GLN A 214 -26.86 45.79 22.80
N LYS A 215 -26.30 44.62 23.15
CA LYS A 215 -24.86 44.47 23.39
C LYS A 215 -24.06 43.97 22.18
N SER A 216 -24.69 43.33 21.20
CA SER A 216 -23.97 42.86 20.01
C SER A 216 -23.55 44.03 19.11
N LEU A 217 -22.34 43.97 18.59
CA LEU A 217 -21.81 44.84 17.54
C LEU A 217 -22.00 44.23 16.14
N ARG A 218 -22.40 42.95 16.08
CA ARG A 218 -22.57 42.20 14.82
C ARG A 218 -24.01 42.27 14.34
N GLU A 219 -24.21 42.75 13.12
CA GLU A 219 -25.55 42.94 12.57
C GLU A 219 -26.32 41.62 12.38
N TRP A 220 -25.62 40.51 12.06
CA TRP A 220 -26.25 39.19 11.91
C TRP A 220 -26.77 38.60 13.22
N GLU A 221 -26.09 38.84 14.35
CA GLU A 221 -26.57 38.39 15.68
C GLU A 221 -27.82 39.17 16.11
N LYS A 222 -27.81 40.51 15.91
CA LYS A 222 -28.98 41.36 16.20
C LYS A 222 -30.18 40.94 15.36
N LEU A 223 -29.99 40.77 14.06
CA LEU A 223 -31.05 40.41 13.13
C LEU A 223 -31.61 39.01 13.40
N ALA A 224 -30.76 38.03 13.68
CA ALA A 224 -31.22 36.69 14.06
C ALA A 224 -31.98 36.71 15.38
N SER A 225 -31.52 37.48 16.38
CA SER A 225 -32.24 37.68 17.65
C SER A 225 -33.62 38.33 17.46
N LYS A 226 -33.71 39.37 16.62
CA LYS A 226 -34.99 40.00 16.23
C LYS A 226 -35.93 39.02 15.53
N ALA A 227 -35.38 38.23 14.60
CA ALA A 227 -36.13 37.23 13.85
C ALA A 227 -36.70 36.12 14.75
N LEU A 228 -35.94 35.66 15.75
CA LEU A 228 -36.38 34.68 16.75
C LEU A 228 -37.52 35.23 17.64
N LYS A 229 -37.51 36.54 17.93
CA LYS A 229 -38.58 37.24 18.66
C LYS A 229 -39.80 37.60 17.77
N ASN A 230 -39.79 37.19 16.50
CA ASN A 230 -40.81 37.53 15.49
C ASN A 230 -40.97 39.04 15.25
N GLU A 231 -39.91 39.82 15.46
CA GLU A 231 -39.89 41.24 15.13
C GLU A 231 -39.70 41.44 13.62
N ASN A 232 -40.15 42.59 13.08
CA ASN A 232 -39.98 42.89 11.66
C ASN A 232 -38.52 43.28 11.37
N ILE A 233 -37.88 42.53 10.47
CA ILE A 233 -36.48 42.73 10.08
C ILE A 233 -36.31 43.34 8.68
N ALA A 234 -37.40 43.59 7.95
CA ALA A 234 -37.36 44.01 6.55
C ALA A 234 -36.62 45.35 6.34
N GLU A 235 -36.80 46.32 7.23
CA GLU A 235 -36.11 47.62 7.16
C GLU A 235 -34.60 47.48 7.42
N ASP A 236 -34.22 46.65 8.39
CA ASP A 236 -32.83 46.43 8.75
C ASP A 236 -32.08 45.64 7.65
N LEU A 237 -32.73 44.63 7.06
CA LEU A 237 -32.22 43.92 5.88
C LEU A 237 -32.08 44.85 4.67
N SER A 238 -33.04 45.75 4.45
CA SER A 238 -32.97 46.73 3.36
C SER A 238 -31.83 47.74 3.56
N LYS A 239 -31.54 48.14 4.79
CA LYS A 239 -30.39 49.00 5.11
C LYS A 239 -29.06 48.29 4.84
N LEU A 240 -28.93 47.02 5.25
CA LEU A 240 -27.75 46.21 4.96
C LEU A 240 -27.56 45.97 3.46
N PHE A 241 -28.65 45.70 2.75
CA PHE A 241 -28.63 45.51 1.29
C PHE A 241 -28.11 46.74 0.54
N ASN A 242 -28.46 47.94 1.00
CA ASN A 242 -28.01 49.20 0.40
C ASN A 242 -26.65 49.69 0.94
N SER A 243 -25.99 48.89 1.78
CA SER A 243 -24.66 49.19 2.33
C SER A 243 -23.58 48.36 1.64
N ASP A 244 -22.32 48.81 1.66
CA ASP A 244 -21.17 48.07 1.09
C ASP A 244 -20.76 46.83 1.93
N LYS A 245 -21.68 46.26 2.71
CA LYS A 245 -21.42 45.17 3.67
C LYS A 245 -22.08 43.87 3.22
N LEU A 246 -21.69 43.38 2.04
CA LEU A 246 -22.22 42.14 1.46
C LEU A 246 -22.04 40.93 2.41
N ASP A 247 -20.88 40.83 3.07
CA ASP A 247 -20.61 39.73 4.02
C ASP A 247 -21.54 39.73 5.23
N ASP A 248 -21.83 40.92 5.79
CA ASP A 248 -22.74 41.05 6.93
C ASP A 248 -24.16 40.67 6.52
N LEU A 249 -24.58 41.04 5.30
CA LEU A 249 -25.86 40.65 4.73
C LEU A 249 -25.96 39.12 4.54
N LEU A 250 -24.96 38.49 3.93
CA LEU A 250 -24.94 37.04 3.69
C LEU A 250 -24.94 36.25 4.99
N LYS A 251 -24.14 36.67 5.98
CA LYS A 251 -24.15 36.06 7.33
C LYS A 251 -25.48 36.23 8.03
N SER A 252 -26.12 37.40 7.91
CA SER A 252 -27.46 37.64 8.47
C SER A 252 -28.48 36.67 7.86
N ILE A 253 -28.49 36.52 6.53
CA ILE A 253 -29.37 35.57 5.85
C ILE A 253 -29.12 34.13 6.33
N LYS A 254 -27.86 33.71 6.43
CA LYS A 254 -27.49 32.37 6.92
C LYS A 254 -28.00 32.13 8.34
N PHE A 255 -27.64 33.01 9.27
CA PHE A 255 -27.99 32.90 10.68
C PHE A 255 -29.50 32.89 10.90
N ILE A 256 -30.27 33.71 10.17
CA ILE A 256 -31.73 33.70 10.33
C ILE A 256 -32.34 32.41 9.78
N ASN A 257 -31.85 31.87 8.64
CA ASN A 257 -32.34 30.60 8.10
C ASN A 257 -32.05 29.41 9.02
N GLU A 258 -30.94 29.42 9.74
CA GLU A 258 -30.57 28.37 10.69
C GLU A 258 -31.31 28.50 12.04
N THR A 259 -31.75 29.72 12.38
CA THR A 259 -32.40 30.01 13.68
C THR A 259 -33.92 30.02 13.66
N SER A 260 -34.58 30.63 12.67
CA SER A 260 -36.03 30.89 12.68
C SER A 260 -36.81 30.05 11.67
N ASP A 261 -37.88 29.40 12.15
CA ASP A 261 -38.82 28.65 11.31
C ASP A 261 -40.07 29.44 10.91
N ASN A 262 -40.17 30.72 11.28
CA ASN A 262 -41.34 31.54 10.98
C ASN A 262 -41.46 31.84 9.47
N GLN A 263 -42.60 31.47 8.89
CA GLN A 263 -42.88 31.66 7.46
C GLN A 263 -42.77 33.12 7.00
N ASN A 264 -43.23 34.09 7.80
CA ASN A 264 -43.15 35.51 7.44
C ASN A 264 -41.69 36.00 7.35
N ILE A 265 -40.82 35.52 8.25
CA ILE A 265 -39.39 35.83 8.24
C ILE A 265 -38.71 35.16 7.04
N LYS A 266 -39.05 33.91 6.74
CA LYS A 266 -38.56 33.19 5.54
C LYS A 266 -38.95 33.92 4.24
N ASP A 267 -40.18 34.43 4.15
CA ASP A 267 -40.64 35.20 2.98
C ASP A 267 -39.87 36.52 2.82
N GLN A 268 -39.56 37.22 3.92
CA GLN A 268 -38.71 38.43 3.89
C GLN A 268 -37.29 38.13 3.41
N ILE A 269 -36.68 37.04 3.88
CA ILE A 269 -35.34 36.60 3.43
C ILE A 269 -35.36 36.23 1.95
N GLN A 270 -36.40 35.52 1.50
CA GLN A 270 -36.49 35.10 0.10
C GLN A 270 -36.58 36.29 -0.87
N ASN A 271 -37.25 37.37 -0.46
CA ASN A 271 -37.29 38.62 -1.24
C ASN A 271 -35.89 39.24 -1.38
N VAL A 272 -35.12 39.29 -0.30
CA VAL A 272 -33.74 39.80 -0.32
C VAL A 272 -32.82 38.89 -1.14
N LYS A 273 -32.93 37.56 -1.00
CA LYS A 273 -32.20 36.60 -1.82
C LYS A 273 -32.43 36.80 -3.33
N ASN A 274 -33.67 37.12 -3.73
CA ASN A 274 -33.99 37.42 -5.13
C ASN A 274 -33.34 38.72 -5.65
N GLN A 275 -33.04 39.67 -4.75
CA GLN A 275 -32.40 40.95 -5.08
C GLN A 275 -30.86 40.88 -5.05
N LEU A 276 -30.27 39.82 -4.46
CA LEU A 276 -28.79 39.65 -4.41
C LEU A 276 -28.11 39.75 -5.76
N LYS A 277 -28.80 39.38 -6.85
CA LYS A 277 -28.30 39.50 -8.22
C LYS A 277 -27.74 40.89 -8.55
N ASP A 278 -28.31 41.94 -7.96
CA ASP A 278 -27.97 43.33 -8.29
C ASP A 278 -26.69 43.79 -7.57
N GLN A 279 -26.29 43.08 -6.50
CA GLN A 279 -25.09 43.35 -5.69
C GLN A 279 -23.87 42.54 -6.13
N LEU A 280 -24.07 41.37 -6.77
CA LEU A 280 -22.98 40.50 -7.22
C LEU A 280 -22.39 41.01 -8.53
N LYS A 281 -21.13 41.44 -8.52
CA LYS A 281 -20.44 42.04 -9.67
C LYS A 281 -19.34 41.19 -10.27
N ASN A 282 -18.76 40.24 -9.53
CA ASN A 282 -17.66 39.40 -10.00
C ASN A 282 -17.71 37.98 -9.41
N LEU A 283 -16.84 37.10 -9.90
CA LEU A 283 -16.77 35.69 -9.49
C LEU A 283 -16.38 35.52 -8.03
N ASP A 284 -15.54 36.39 -7.46
CA ASP A 284 -15.18 36.36 -6.03
C ASP A 284 -16.41 36.56 -5.14
N GLN A 285 -17.21 37.59 -5.45
CA GLN A 285 -18.45 37.88 -4.73
C GLN A 285 -19.49 36.76 -4.90
N LEU A 286 -19.62 36.22 -6.11
CA LEU A 286 -20.51 35.08 -6.38
C LEU A 286 -20.08 33.83 -5.60
N PHE A 287 -18.79 33.53 -5.57
CA PHE A 287 -18.24 32.40 -4.83
C PHE A 287 -18.46 32.53 -3.33
N ASN A 288 -18.17 33.71 -2.76
CA ASN A 288 -18.40 33.98 -1.34
C ASN A 288 -19.89 33.90 -0.96
N ALA A 289 -20.76 34.43 -1.82
CA ALA A 289 -22.21 34.32 -1.63
C ALA A 289 -22.69 32.87 -1.67
N ALA A 290 -22.26 32.09 -2.66
CA ALA A 290 -22.63 30.68 -2.79
C ALA A 290 -22.11 29.85 -1.60
N LYS A 291 -20.84 30.05 -1.21
CA LYS A 291 -20.22 29.38 -0.05
C LYS A 291 -20.94 29.69 1.26
N THR A 292 -21.35 30.94 1.47
CA THR A 292 -22.00 31.35 2.71
C THR A 292 -23.45 30.87 2.79
N LEU A 293 -24.18 30.88 1.67
CA LEU A 293 -25.60 30.49 1.62
C LEU A 293 -25.82 28.99 1.44
N GLY A 294 -24.81 28.25 0.98
CA GLY A 294 -24.93 26.82 0.64
C GLY A 294 -25.67 26.57 -0.68
N GLU A 295 -26.07 27.63 -1.40
CA GLU A 295 -26.76 27.58 -2.69
C GLU A 295 -26.30 28.74 -3.57
N ILE A 296 -26.41 28.59 -4.90
CA ILE A 296 -26.07 29.67 -5.83
C ILE A 296 -27.20 30.71 -5.86
N PRO A 297 -26.94 31.97 -5.49
CA PRO A 297 -27.94 33.04 -5.63
C PRO A 297 -28.22 33.32 -7.11
N LYS A 298 -29.34 33.97 -7.44
CA LYS A 298 -29.55 34.48 -8.80
C LYS A 298 -28.48 35.52 -9.12
N PHE A 299 -27.94 35.49 -10.35
CA PHE A 299 -26.92 36.42 -10.80
C PHE A 299 -27.05 36.70 -12.31
N ASP A 300 -26.42 37.79 -12.77
CA ASP A 300 -26.25 38.09 -14.19
C ASP A 300 -24.90 37.54 -14.68
N LEU A 301 -24.95 36.58 -15.60
CA LEU A 301 -23.76 35.87 -16.09
C LEU A 301 -22.82 36.79 -16.88
N ASP A 302 -23.37 37.65 -17.74
CA ASP A 302 -22.56 38.45 -18.65
C ASP A 302 -21.85 39.56 -17.88
N ASP A 303 -22.54 40.21 -16.94
CA ASP A 303 -21.96 41.24 -16.08
C ASP A 303 -20.84 40.66 -15.19
N ILE A 304 -21.08 39.51 -14.55
CA ILE A 304 -20.09 38.88 -13.67
C ILE A 304 -18.84 38.48 -14.43
N LEU A 305 -18.97 37.79 -15.57
CA LEU A 305 -17.82 37.31 -16.31
C LEU A 305 -17.00 38.48 -16.90
N ASN A 306 -17.66 39.49 -17.47
CA ASN A 306 -16.96 40.64 -18.04
C ASN A 306 -16.21 41.46 -16.99
N ASN A 307 -16.83 41.72 -15.83
CA ASN A 307 -16.16 42.43 -14.74
C ASN A 307 -15.00 41.62 -14.14
N SER A 308 -15.17 40.30 -14.00
CA SER A 308 -14.13 39.42 -13.45
C SER A 308 -12.89 39.36 -14.34
N LEU A 309 -13.09 39.32 -15.67
CA LEU A 309 -11.99 39.34 -16.65
C LEU A 309 -11.21 40.67 -16.68
N GLN A 310 -11.80 41.77 -16.22
CA GLN A 310 -11.13 43.07 -16.10
C GLN A 310 -10.37 43.24 -14.77
N GLN A 311 -10.82 42.57 -13.71
CA GLN A 311 -10.32 42.78 -12.35
C GLN A 311 -9.24 41.78 -11.93
N SER A 312 -9.31 40.54 -12.43
CA SER A 312 -8.49 39.42 -11.95
C SER A 312 -7.88 38.61 -13.10
N SER A 313 -6.84 37.81 -12.81
CA SER A 313 -6.18 36.98 -13.83
C SER A 313 -7.06 35.82 -14.31
N PHE A 314 -6.71 35.26 -15.47
CA PHE A 314 -7.40 34.09 -16.00
C PHE A 314 -7.35 32.89 -15.04
N GLU A 315 -6.20 32.63 -14.43
CA GLU A 315 -6.00 31.52 -13.48
C GLU A 315 -6.93 31.65 -12.27
N HIS A 316 -7.00 32.86 -11.69
CA HIS A 316 -7.87 33.13 -10.54
C HIS A 316 -9.33 32.94 -10.89
N ASN A 317 -9.78 33.54 -12.00
CA ASN A 317 -11.15 33.43 -12.48
C ASN A 317 -11.53 31.98 -12.85
N PHE A 318 -10.61 31.24 -13.45
CA PHE A 318 -10.82 29.84 -13.80
C PHE A 318 -10.91 28.96 -12.55
N SER A 319 -10.08 29.20 -11.53
CA SER A 319 -10.15 28.49 -10.25
C SER A 319 -11.46 28.73 -9.50
N LEU A 320 -11.96 29.97 -9.52
CA LEU A 320 -13.27 30.30 -8.92
C LEU A 320 -14.41 29.62 -9.69
N ALA A 321 -14.36 29.66 -11.02
CA ALA A 321 -15.34 28.99 -11.88
C ALA A 321 -15.31 27.46 -11.68
N ASP A 322 -14.12 26.86 -11.54
CA ASP A 322 -13.97 25.43 -11.22
C ASP A 322 -14.60 25.08 -9.87
N SER A 323 -14.33 25.89 -8.84
CA SER A 323 -14.91 25.69 -7.52
C SER A 323 -16.44 25.79 -7.57
N LEU A 324 -16.99 26.77 -8.30
CA LEU A 324 -18.44 26.93 -8.45
C LEU A 324 -19.08 25.76 -9.22
N ASP A 325 -18.41 25.27 -10.27
CA ASP A 325 -18.86 24.11 -11.04
C ASP A 325 -18.87 22.83 -10.19
N GLN A 326 -17.82 22.61 -9.39
CA GLN A 326 -17.67 21.41 -8.57
C GLN A 326 -18.65 21.38 -7.38
N TYR A 327 -18.74 22.46 -6.61
CA TYR A 327 -19.54 22.48 -5.38
C TYR A 327 -21.02 22.70 -5.64
N PHE A 328 -21.38 23.39 -6.74
CA PHE A 328 -22.76 23.80 -6.98
C PHE A 328 -23.32 23.42 -8.35
N GLY A 329 -22.55 22.69 -9.17
CA GLY A 329 -23.04 22.17 -10.46
C GLY A 329 -23.27 23.23 -11.53
N THR A 330 -22.55 24.37 -11.47
CA THR A 330 -22.59 25.37 -12.55
C THR A 330 -21.85 24.90 -13.80
N ASN A 331 -21.89 25.73 -14.85
CA ASN A 331 -21.08 25.58 -16.06
C ASN A 331 -20.31 26.87 -16.39
N LEU A 332 -19.71 27.49 -15.38
CA LEU A 332 -19.03 28.77 -15.48
C LEU A 332 -17.67 28.65 -16.18
N ARG A 333 -16.94 27.53 -16.09
CA ARG A 333 -15.67 27.36 -16.81
C ARG A 333 -15.86 27.40 -18.32
N GLU A 334 -16.88 26.71 -18.84
CA GLU A 334 -17.18 26.71 -20.26
C GLU A 334 -17.57 28.13 -20.72
N LYS A 335 -18.42 28.82 -19.94
CA LYS A 335 -18.85 30.19 -20.24
C LYS A 335 -17.70 31.18 -20.20
N LEU A 336 -16.82 31.09 -19.21
CA LEU A 336 -15.62 31.92 -19.09
C LEU A 336 -14.71 31.76 -20.33
N LEU A 337 -14.44 30.51 -20.74
CA LEU A 337 -13.62 30.23 -21.93
C LEU A 337 -14.29 30.70 -23.23
N ASN A 338 -15.60 30.55 -23.35
CA ASN A 338 -16.35 31.05 -24.51
C ASN A 338 -16.28 32.58 -24.60
N THR A 339 -16.41 33.28 -23.47
CA THR A 339 -16.27 34.74 -23.41
C THR A 339 -14.85 35.19 -23.78
N LEU A 340 -13.83 34.49 -23.29
CA LEU A 340 -12.43 34.75 -23.63
C LEU A 340 -12.13 34.56 -25.12
N ASP A 341 -12.61 33.48 -25.73
CA ASP A 341 -12.44 33.21 -27.17
C ASP A 341 -13.13 34.27 -28.05
N GLN A 342 -14.29 34.77 -27.62
CA GLN A 342 -14.98 35.88 -28.28
C GLN A 342 -14.24 37.23 -28.12
N GLN A 343 -13.57 37.44 -26.98
CA GLN A 343 -12.81 38.67 -26.70
C GLN A 343 -11.41 38.66 -27.34
N SER A 344 -10.73 37.52 -27.42
CA SER A 344 -9.44 37.35 -28.11
C SER A 344 -9.58 37.63 -29.62
N SER A 345 -10.73 37.31 -30.20
CA SER A 345 -11.06 37.64 -31.59
C SER A 345 -11.23 39.15 -31.83
N LYS A 346 -11.45 39.95 -30.78
CA LYS A 346 -11.72 41.40 -30.86
C LYS A 346 -10.58 42.27 -30.27
N SER A 347 -9.70 41.71 -29.46
CA SER A 347 -8.62 42.40 -28.75
C SER A 347 -7.40 41.50 -28.63
N GLN A 348 -6.18 42.07 -28.63
CA GLN A 348 -4.91 41.34 -28.46
C GLN A 348 -4.72 40.81 -27.02
N MET A 349 -5.65 40.00 -26.53
CA MET A 349 -5.47 39.30 -25.26
C MET A 349 -4.72 37.99 -25.55
N ASN A 350 -3.41 37.99 -25.34
CA ASN A 350 -2.55 36.81 -25.56
C ASN A 350 -2.42 36.01 -24.27
N LEU A 351 -3.14 34.90 -24.18
CA LEU A 351 -2.93 33.90 -23.12
C LEU A 351 -1.68 33.08 -23.42
N SER A 352 -0.91 32.72 -22.38
CA SER A 352 0.26 31.88 -22.56
C SER A 352 -0.12 30.41 -22.72
N LEU A 353 0.70 29.66 -23.46
CA LEU A 353 0.55 28.21 -23.60
C LEU A 353 0.57 27.50 -22.22
N GLU A 354 1.38 27.99 -21.29
CA GLU A 354 1.46 27.46 -19.93
C GLU A 354 0.15 27.67 -19.15
N SER A 355 -0.40 28.88 -19.22
CA SER A 355 -1.64 29.24 -18.53
C SER A 355 -2.83 28.41 -19.02
N LEU A 356 -2.96 28.25 -20.34
CA LEU A 356 -3.99 27.41 -20.95
C LEU A 356 -3.82 25.93 -20.62
N THR A 357 -2.58 25.44 -20.53
CA THR A 357 -2.32 24.04 -20.21
C THR A 357 -2.57 23.72 -18.74
N LYS A 358 -2.16 24.60 -17.81
CA LYS A 358 -2.46 24.43 -16.37
C LYS A 358 -3.96 24.45 -16.09
N ASN A 359 -4.71 25.28 -16.81
CA ASN A 359 -6.17 25.42 -16.69
C ASN A 359 -6.89 24.71 -17.84
N ALA A 360 -6.51 23.46 -18.12
CA ALA A 360 -7.02 22.72 -19.26
C ALA A 360 -8.48 22.26 -19.07
N PHE A 361 -9.34 22.64 -20.02
CA PHE A 361 -10.74 22.24 -20.06
C PHE A 361 -11.11 21.73 -21.45
N ALA A 362 -11.68 20.53 -21.52
CA ALA A 362 -11.97 19.87 -22.78
C ALA A 362 -13.20 20.47 -23.47
N ASN A 363 -13.05 21.65 -24.08
CA ASN A 363 -14.05 22.25 -24.96
C ASN A 363 -13.43 22.81 -26.25
N LYS A 364 -14.28 23.34 -27.13
CA LYS A 364 -13.84 23.92 -28.40
C LYS A 364 -13.04 25.20 -28.17
N SER A 365 -13.53 26.11 -27.34
CA SER A 365 -12.95 27.44 -27.10
C SER A 365 -11.54 27.37 -26.53
N TRP A 366 -11.28 26.45 -25.60
CA TRP A 366 -9.92 26.16 -25.12
C TRP A 366 -9.00 25.70 -26.25
N SER A 367 -9.49 24.81 -27.11
CA SER A 367 -8.72 24.29 -28.25
C SER A 367 -8.34 25.39 -29.24
N ASP A 368 -9.27 26.32 -29.48
CA ASP A 368 -9.09 27.43 -30.40
C ASP A 368 -8.09 28.45 -29.81
N LEU A 369 -8.24 28.80 -28.52
CA LEU A 369 -7.29 29.64 -27.78
C LEU A 369 -5.87 29.03 -27.72
N PHE A 370 -5.76 27.72 -27.51
CA PHE A 370 -4.46 27.02 -27.48
C PHE A 370 -3.80 27.03 -28.86
N ASN A 371 -4.55 26.72 -29.93
CA ASN A 371 -4.02 26.75 -31.29
C ASN A 371 -3.55 28.15 -31.69
N GLN A 372 -4.31 29.20 -31.36
CA GLN A 372 -3.90 30.59 -31.60
C GLN A 372 -2.59 30.93 -30.87
N SER A 373 -2.49 30.51 -29.61
CA SER A 373 -1.28 30.74 -28.79
C SER A 373 -0.07 29.98 -29.34
N LEU A 374 -0.27 28.74 -29.83
CA LEU A 374 0.77 27.93 -30.45
C LEU A 374 1.23 28.53 -31.78
N GLU A 375 0.31 29.00 -32.62
CA GLU A 375 0.65 29.67 -33.88
C GLU A 375 1.45 30.95 -33.64
N ASN A 376 1.12 31.72 -32.60
CA ASN A 376 1.89 32.90 -32.21
C ASN A 376 3.32 32.50 -31.77
N ALA A 377 3.45 31.47 -30.92
CA ALA A 377 4.77 30.96 -30.52
C ALA A 377 5.60 30.44 -31.70
N ILE A 378 4.98 29.77 -32.69
CA ILE A 378 5.64 29.34 -33.93
C ILE A 378 6.10 30.54 -34.77
N LYS A 379 5.28 31.60 -34.87
CA LYS A 379 5.65 32.83 -35.58
C LYS A 379 6.82 33.54 -34.90
N GLU A 380 6.81 33.60 -33.57
CA GLU A 380 7.92 34.14 -32.76
C GLU A 380 9.20 33.34 -33.00
N ALA A 381 9.16 32.01 -32.89
CA ALA A 381 10.31 31.13 -33.15
C ALA A 381 10.85 31.25 -34.59
N SER A 382 9.98 31.53 -35.57
CA SER A 382 10.37 31.72 -36.97
C SER A 382 11.09 33.04 -37.24
N ASN A 383 10.86 34.06 -36.39
CA ASN A 383 11.44 35.40 -36.52
C ASN A 383 12.73 35.58 -35.70
N GLU A 384 13.10 34.58 -34.90
CA GLU A 384 14.36 34.56 -34.14
C GLU A 384 15.60 34.46 -35.04
N ASN A 385 16.72 35.01 -34.57
CA ASN A 385 17.99 34.96 -35.30
C ASN A 385 18.55 33.53 -35.44
N ILE A 386 18.28 32.66 -34.46
CA ILE A 386 18.70 31.26 -34.44
C ILE A 386 17.45 30.37 -34.41
N LYS A 387 16.83 30.19 -35.58
CA LYS A 387 15.55 29.46 -35.73
C LYS A 387 15.60 28.05 -35.17
N PHE A 388 16.68 27.32 -35.45
CA PHE A 388 16.92 25.96 -34.95
C PHE A 388 16.80 25.86 -33.41
N GLU A 389 17.45 26.76 -32.68
CA GLU A 389 17.45 26.74 -31.21
C GLU A 389 16.10 27.17 -30.65
N ALA A 390 15.43 28.13 -31.32
CA ALA A 390 14.08 28.57 -30.96
C ALA A 390 13.05 27.43 -31.12
N PHE A 391 13.09 26.68 -32.24
CA PHE A 391 12.21 25.53 -32.46
C PHE A 391 12.51 24.35 -31.53
N LYS A 392 13.77 24.12 -31.16
CA LYS A 392 14.13 23.15 -30.11
C LYS A 392 13.53 23.52 -28.75
N SER A 393 13.68 24.78 -28.35
CA SER A 393 13.10 25.30 -27.10
C SER A 393 11.58 25.15 -27.10
N LEU A 394 10.93 25.52 -28.21
CA LEU A 394 9.48 25.38 -28.37
C LEU A 394 9.03 23.91 -28.33
N SER A 395 9.72 23.00 -29.02
CA SER A 395 9.44 21.55 -28.98
C SER A 395 9.51 20.98 -27.56
N HIS A 396 10.54 21.37 -26.81
CA HIS A 396 10.69 20.97 -25.42
C HIS A 396 9.61 21.56 -24.52
N GLN A 397 9.28 22.84 -24.69
CA GLN A 397 8.20 23.48 -23.93
C GLN A 397 6.86 22.79 -24.18
N ILE A 398 6.49 22.51 -25.43
CA ILE A 398 5.23 21.83 -25.75
C ILE A 398 5.21 20.39 -25.24
N GLN A 399 6.33 19.68 -25.29
CA GLN A 399 6.46 18.34 -24.71
C GLN A 399 6.24 18.35 -23.19
N GLN A 400 6.84 19.31 -22.49
CA GLN A 400 6.67 19.46 -21.04
C GLN A 400 5.22 19.83 -20.70
N LEU A 401 4.62 20.76 -21.45
CA LEU A 401 3.24 21.16 -21.28
C LEU A 401 2.28 19.98 -21.51
N MET A 402 2.48 19.19 -22.57
CA MET A 402 1.70 17.96 -22.82
C MET A 402 1.77 17.01 -21.61
N ASN A 403 2.97 16.74 -21.09
CA ASN A 403 3.17 15.81 -19.98
C ASN A 403 2.60 16.33 -18.65
N SER A 404 2.59 17.66 -18.45
CA SER A 404 2.07 18.32 -17.25
C SER A 404 0.57 18.67 -17.32
N CYS A 405 -0.09 18.38 -18.44
CA CYS A 405 -1.48 18.74 -18.66
C CYS A 405 -2.42 17.89 -17.78
N PRO A 406 -3.21 18.50 -16.87
CA PRO A 406 -4.08 17.75 -15.95
C PRO A 406 -5.23 17.05 -16.69
N ASN A 407 -5.63 17.56 -17.86
CA ASN A 407 -6.70 16.99 -18.66
C ASN A 407 -6.15 16.11 -19.79
N MET A 408 -6.38 14.80 -19.71
CA MET A 408 -5.87 13.82 -20.68
C MET A 408 -6.28 14.12 -22.14
N HIS A 409 -7.51 14.58 -22.36
CA HIS A 409 -8.00 14.89 -23.71
C HIS A 409 -7.33 16.15 -24.28
N CYS A 410 -7.11 17.16 -23.45
CA CYS A 410 -6.29 18.32 -23.82
C CYS A 410 -4.85 17.92 -24.11
N GLY A 411 -4.24 17.07 -23.27
CA GLY A 411 -2.90 16.50 -23.51
C GLY A 411 -2.80 15.77 -24.85
N GLN A 412 -3.80 14.96 -25.21
CA GLN A 412 -3.88 14.31 -26.53
C GLN A 412 -3.95 15.31 -27.69
N LYS A 413 -4.72 16.39 -27.55
CA LYS A 413 -4.77 17.45 -28.56
C LYS A 413 -3.43 18.16 -28.74
N ILE A 414 -2.68 18.37 -27.65
CA ILE A 414 -1.31 18.90 -27.71
C ILE A 414 -0.38 17.90 -28.42
N SER A 415 -0.49 16.61 -28.09
CA SER A 415 0.30 15.54 -28.70
C SER A 415 0.15 15.48 -30.23
N GLN A 416 -1.06 15.68 -30.74
CA GLN A 416 -1.33 15.72 -32.19
C GLN A 416 -0.58 16.84 -32.93
N LYS A 417 -0.11 17.88 -32.22
CA LYS A 417 0.65 19.00 -32.80
C LYS A 417 2.16 18.79 -32.76
N LEU A 418 2.65 17.85 -31.95
CA LEU A 418 4.09 17.61 -31.81
C LEU A 418 4.76 17.10 -33.09
N PRO A 419 4.18 16.19 -33.90
CA PRO A 419 4.83 15.76 -35.14
C PRO A 419 5.10 16.91 -36.12
N ASP A 420 4.16 17.85 -36.28
CA ASP A 420 4.34 19.04 -37.12
C ASP A 420 5.47 19.94 -36.57
N LEU A 421 5.54 20.10 -35.25
CA LEU A 421 6.58 20.89 -34.60
C LEU A 421 7.97 20.23 -34.67
N VAL A 422 8.04 18.90 -34.54
CA VAL A 422 9.24 18.09 -34.75
C VAL A 422 9.76 18.27 -36.18
N SER A 423 8.87 18.16 -37.18
CA SER A 423 9.25 18.36 -38.58
C SER A 423 9.77 19.79 -38.81
N LYS A 424 9.08 20.81 -38.30
CA LYS A 424 9.54 22.22 -38.35
C LYS A 424 10.89 22.44 -37.66
N THR A 425 11.17 21.72 -36.57
CA THR A 425 12.46 21.78 -35.88
C THR A 425 13.59 21.25 -36.75
N LEU A 426 13.36 20.15 -37.48
CA LEU A 426 14.33 19.63 -38.45
C LEU A 426 14.47 20.58 -39.65
N GLU A 427 13.37 21.12 -40.18
CA GLU A 427 13.38 22.05 -41.33
C GLU A 427 14.09 23.37 -41.04
N ALA A 428 14.16 23.79 -39.77
CA ALA A 428 14.90 24.96 -39.33
C ALA A 428 16.44 24.76 -39.28
N CYS A 429 16.93 23.54 -39.55
CA CYS A 429 18.37 23.25 -39.57
C CYS A 429 19.02 23.69 -40.90
N GLU A 430 20.11 24.44 -40.81
CA GLU A 430 20.86 24.96 -41.96
C GLU A 430 22.20 24.22 -42.20
N THR A 431 22.63 23.37 -41.25
CA THR A 431 23.90 22.62 -41.34
C THR A 431 23.77 21.18 -40.85
N ALA A 432 24.65 20.29 -41.31
CA ALA A 432 24.68 18.89 -40.89
C ALA A 432 24.83 18.72 -39.37
N ASP A 433 25.67 19.54 -38.72
CA ASP A 433 25.86 19.51 -37.26
C ASP A 433 24.58 19.92 -36.50
N GLN A 434 23.84 20.89 -37.02
CA GLN A 434 22.53 21.27 -36.46
C GLN A 434 21.53 20.12 -36.58
N LEU A 435 21.47 19.42 -37.72
CA LEU A 435 20.58 18.27 -37.89
C LEU A 435 20.94 17.11 -36.94
N LYS A 436 22.23 16.81 -36.78
CA LYS A 436 22.72 15.83 -35.79
C LYS A 436 22.28 16.23 -34.37
N ASN A 437 22.51 17.49 -33.99
CA ASN A 437 22.11 18.00 -32.68
C ASN A 437 20.58 17.99 -32.47
N ALA A 438 19.79 18.32 -33.52
CA ALA A 438 18.33 18.33 -33.49
C ALA A 438 17.78 16.94 -33.18
N THR A 439 18.23 15.96 -33.95
CA THR A 439 17.75 14.58 -33.89
C THR A 439 18.12 13.92 -32.56
N GLU A 440 19.33 14.14 -32.06
CA GLU A 440 19.76 13.69 -30.73
C GLU A 440 18.94 14.35 -29.62
N PHE A 441 18.73 15.67 -29.69
CA PHE A 441 17.97 16.42 -28.70
C PHE A 441 16.51 15.95 -28.63
N LEU A 442 15.85 15.82 -29.78
CA LEU A 442 14.46 15.39 -29.88
C LEU A 442 14.27 13.99 -29.29
N ARG A 443 15.14 13.04 -29.65
CA ARG A 443 15.12 11.69 -29.05
C ARG A 443 15.34 11.70 -27.55
N LYS A 444 16.26 12.56 -27.05
CA LYS A 444 16.53 12.70 -25.62
C LYS A 444 15.30 13.17 -24.84
N ILE A 445 14.45 14.00 -25.44
CA ILE A 445 13.20 14.49 -24.82
C ILE A 445 11.98 13.59 -25.14
N GLY A 446 12.21 12.42 -25.73
CA GLY A 446 11.16 11.43 -26.03
C GLY A 446 10.32 11.75 -27.27
N LEU A 447 10.83 12.57 -28.20
CA LEU A 447 10.21 12.85 -29.48
C LEU A 447 11.02 12.17 -30.60
N ASP A 448 10.44 11.17 -31.25
CA ASP A 448 11.11 10.45 -32.33
C ASP A 448 10.91 11.16 -33.67
N PRO A 449 11.97 11.68 -34.32
CA PRO A 449 11.84 12.29 -35.63
C PRO A 449 11.65 11.23 -36.72
N ASP A 450 10.84 11.54 -37.73
CA ASP A 450 10.59 10.63 -38.85
C ASP A 450 11.87 10.40 -39.68
N SER A 451 12.17 9.14 -39.95
CA SER A 451 13.30 8.72 -40.77
C SER A 451 13.29 9.35 -42.17
N GLU A 452 12.12 9.59 -42.77
CA GLU A 452 12.00 10.21 -44.09
C GLU A 452 12.31 11.71 -44.05
N ASP A 453 11.94 12.41 -42.96
CA ASP A 453 12.30 13.81 -42.75
C ASP A 453 13.82 13.95 -42.57
N ILE A 454 14.45 13.07 -41.77
CA ILE A 454 15.91 13.03 -41.59
C ILE A 454 16.62 12.79 -42.94
N LYS A 455 16.13 11.84 -43.76
CA LYS A 455 16.69 11.58 -45.09
C LYS A 455 16.53 12.77 -46.03
N ARG A 456 15.34 13.38 -46.07
CA ARG A 456 15.03 14.54 -46.93
C ARG A 456 15.96 15.71 -46.61
N ILE A 457 16.06 16.06 -45.33
CA ILE A 457 16.82 17.22 -44.86
C ILE A 457 18.32 16.92 -44.91
N GLY A 458 18.76 15.72 -44.53
CA GLY A 458 20.15 15.31 -44.64
C GLY A 458 20.68 15.36 -46.08
N LYS A 459 19.86 14.97 -47.07
CA LYS A 459 20.20 15.13 -48.49
C LYS A 459 20.29 16.59 -48.93
N ASN A 460 19.38 17.44 -48.45
CA ASN A 460 19.41 18.88 -48.74
C ASN A 460 20.65 19.57 -48.15
N LEU A 461 21.20 19.02 -47.06
CA LEU A 461 22.41 19.51 -46.37
C LEU A 461 23.70 18.80 -46.83
N GLU A 462 23.65 18.05 -47.95
CA GLU A 462 24.80 17.35 -48.55
C GLU A 462 25.51 16.33 -47.63
N MET A 463 24.80 15.72 -46.68
CA MET A 463 25.35 14.66 -45.82
C MET A 463 25.58 13.35 -46.59
N SER A 464 26.59 12.57 -46.19
CA SER A 464 26.83 11.24 -46.77
C SER A 464 25.74 10.24 -46.38
N GLU A 465 25.53 9.19 -47.19
CA GLU A 465 24.55 8.15 -46.86
C GLU A 465 24.87 7.49 -45.51
N GLU A 466 26.14 7.26 -45.20
CA GLU A 466 26.58 6.70 -43.92
C GLU A 466 26.19 7.58 -42.73
N GLU A 467 26.38 8.90 -42.83
CA GLU A 467 25.99 9.84 -41.77
C GLU A 467 24.47 9.94 -41.60
N ILE A 468 23.72 9.85 -42.69
CA ILE A 468 22.24 9.82 -42.63
C ILE A 468 21.78 8.53 -41.97
N TYR A 469 22.36 7.37 -42.33
CA TYR A 469 22.02 6.09 -41.71
C TYR A 469 22.43 6.01 -40.23
N GLU A 470 23.54 6.64 -39.84
CA GLU A 470 23.94 6.74 -38.43
C GLU A 470 22.92 7.52 -37.60
N LEU A 471 22.31 8.57 -38.18
CA LEU A 471 21.22 9.29 -37.54
C LEU A 471 19.93 8.47 -37.46
N ILE A 472 19.68 7.58 -38.42
CA ILE A 472 18.47 6.75 -38.44
C ILE A 472 18.60 5.55 -37.49
N GLU A 473 19.70 4.77 -37.52
CA GLU A 473 19.88 3.50 -36.77
C GLU A 473 21.22 3.43 -35.99
N PRO A 474 21.45 4.29 -34.98
CA PRO A 474 22.75 4.40 -34.30
C PRO A 474 23.18 3.11 -33.55
N ASN A 475 22.22 2.36 -33.01
CA ASN A 475 22.51 1.21 -32.13
C ASN A 475 22.95 -0.06 -32.90
N TYR A 476 22.41 -0.32 -34.10
CA TYR A 476 22.84 -1.49 -34.90
C TYR A 476 24.27 -1.33 -35.43
N GLN A 477 24.64 -0.13 -35.87
CA GLN A 477 26.00 0.16 -36.34
C GLN A 477 27.02 0.08 -35.20
N LEU A 478 26.62 0.51 -34.00
CA LEU A 478 27.42 0.34 -32.80
C LEU A 478 27.66 -1.15 -32.50
N LEU A 479 26.62 -1.98 -32.53
CA LEU A 479 26.72 -3.43 -32.32
C LEU A 479 27.66 -4.09 -33.33
N LYS A 480 27.50 -3.78 -34.62
CA LYS A 480 28.36 -4.30 -35.69
C LYS A 480 29.83 -3.94 -35.48
N LYS A 481 30.13 -2.67 -35.20
CA LYS A 481 31.50 -2.20 -34.91
C LYS A 481 32.10 -2.88 -33.68
N MET A 482 31.30 -3.14 -32.64
CA MET A 482 31.74 -3.86 -31.43
C MET A 482 32.13 -5.30 -31.73
N VAL A 483 31.32 -5.99 -32.54
CA VAL A 483 31.58 -7.38 -32.95
C VAL A 483 32.83 -7.47 -33.82
N GLU A 484 32.97 -6.58 -34.81
CA GLU A 484 34.11 -6.57 -35.74
C GLU A 484 35.44 -6.25 -35.05
N LYS A 485 35.45 -5.26 -34.16
CA LYS A 485 36.70 -4.80 -33.52
C LYS A 485 37.02 -5.50 -32.21
N ASN A 486 36.13 -6.36 -31.71
CA ASN A 486 36.28 -7.07 -30.44
C ASN A 486 36.52 -6.12 -29.24
N ILE A 487 35.69 -5.07 -29.13
CA ILE A 487 35.84 -4.00 -28.12
C ILE A 487 34.86 -4.16 -26.93
N ALA A 488 33.93 -5.12 -27.00
CA ALA A 488 32.86 -5.28 -26.01
C ALA A 488 32.84 -6.71 -25.45
N ASP A 489 32.48 -6.83 -24.18
CA ASP A 489 32.27 -8.10 -23.50
C ASP A 489 30.89 -8.71 -23.84
N PHE A 490 30.69 -9.97 -23.44
CA PHE A 490 29.44 -10.70 -23.66
C PHE A 490 28.20 -9.91 -23.21
N GLN A 491 28.24 -9.33 -22.00
CA GLN A 491 27.08 -8.67 -21.41
C GLN A 491 26.67 -7.43 -22.22
N ARG A 492 27.66 -6.62 -22.63
CA ARG A 492 27.41 -5.41 -23.42
C ARG A 492 26.85 -5.75 -24.80
N ILE A 493 27.36 -6.81 -25.44
CA ILE A 493 26.85 -7.27 -26.74
C ILE A 493 25.42 -7.82 -26.59
N SER A 494 25.17 -8.68 -25.60
CA SER A 494 23.86 -9.27 -25.35
C SER A 494 22.79 -8.19 -25.09
N ASN A 495 23.08 -7.24 -24.20
CA ASN A 495 22.12 -6.17 -23.87
C ASN A 495 21.77 -5.32 -25.11
N LEU A 496 22.75 -5.01 -25.94
CA LEU A 496 22.52 -4.23 -27.16
C LEU A 496 21.76 -5.04 -28.21
N MET A 497 22.00 -6.35 -28.29
CA MET A 497 21.21 -7.26 -29.12
C MET A 497 19.76 -7.37 -28.66
N ASP A 498 19.52 -7.47 -27.35
CA ASP A 498 18.17 -7.53 -26.78
C ASP A 498 17.40 -6.22 -27.02
N GLN A 499 18.07 -5.06 -26.95
CA GLN A 499 17.49 -3.77 -27.34
C GLN A 499 17.16 -3.68 -28.83
N LEU A 500 17.88 -4.43 -29.67
CA LEU A 500 17.72 -4.45 -31.12
C LEU A 500 16.91 -5.66 -31.60
N HIS A 501 16.19 -6.36 -30.71
CA HIS A 501 15.53 -7.63 -31.01
C HIS A 501 14.74 -7.62 -32.32
N ASP A 502 13.86 -6.63 -32.51
CA ASP A 502 13.01 -6.50 -33.71
C ASP A 502 13.79 -6.14 -34.98
N GLN A 503 14.99 -5.60 -34.81
CA GLN A 503 15.87 -5.16 -35.90
C GLN A 503 16.86 -6.26 -36.32
N LEU A 504 17.01 -7.36 -35.57
CA LEU A 504 17.97 -8.43 -35.84
C LEU A 504 17.33 -9.60 -36.62
N ASN A 505 17.10 -9.37 -37.91
CA ASN A 505 16.63 -10.43 -38.81
C ASN A 505 17.73 -11.49 -39.11
N LYS A 506 17.35 -12.59 -39.78
CA LYS A 506 18.27 -13.70 -40.11
C LYS A 506 19.51 -13.26 -40.90
N GLU A 507 19.38 -12.27 -41.78
CA GLU A 507 20.50 -11.76 -42.58
C GLU A 507 21.49 -10.99 -41.72
N ARG A 508 21.00 -10.13 -40.83
CA ARG A 508 21.81 -9.36 -39.88
C ARG A 508 22.49 -10.27 -38.85
N ILE A 509 21.81 -11.30 -38.33
CA ILE A 509 22.44 -12.32 -37.47
C ILE A 509 23.58 -13.03 -38.23
N LYS A 510 23.37 -13.39 -39.50
CA LYS A 510 24.39 -14.03 -40.33
C LYS A 510 25.58 -13.10 -40.60
N GLU A 511 25.32 -11.81 -40.82
CA GLU A 511 26.35 -10.77 -40.97
C GLU A 511 27.21 -10.66 -39.69
N LEU A 512 26.58 -10.45 -38.54
CA LEU A 512 27.27 -10.38 -37.25
C LEU A 512 28.05 -11.67 -36.95
N LEU A 513 27.48 -12.83 -37.27
CA LEU A 513 28.13 -14.12 -37.05
C LEU A 513 29.32 -14.35 -37.98
N SER A 514 29.26 -13.87 -39.23
CA SER A 514 30.40 -13.87 -40.15
C SER A 514 31.53 -13.01 -39.60
N SER A 515 31.23 -11.79 -39.13
CA SER A 515 32.21 -10.91 -38.51
C SER A 515 32.78 -11.49 -37.22
N ALA A 516 31.96 -12.14 -36.39
CA ALA A 516 32.40 -12.77 -35.14
C ALA A 516 33.32 -13.98 -35.38
N LEU A 517 33.00 -14.83 -36.37
CA LEU A 517 33.84 -15.97 -36.74
C LEU A 517 35.17 -15.54 -37.36
N ALA A 518 35.16 -14.51 -38.22
CA ALA A 518 36.36 -14.00 -38.87
C ALA A 518 37.36 -13.39 -37.87
N ASN A 519 36.86 -12.73 -36.83
CA ASN A 519 37.67 -12.06 -35.81
C ASN A 519 37.90 -12.90 -34.54
N ASP A 520 37.48 -14.17 -34.53
CA ASP A 520 37.51 -15.09 -33.37
C ASP A 520 36.91 -14.46 -32.08
N ASN A 521 35.87 -13.64 -32.24
CA ASN A 521 35.24 -12.91 -31.15
C ASN A 521 34.32 -13.85 -30.34
N ARG A 522 34.87 -14.46 -29.30
CA ARG A 522 34.17 -15.45 -28.47
C ARG A 522 32.94 -14.90 -27.76
N ASP A 523 33.02 -13.68 -27.26
CA ASP A 523 31.91 -13.01 -26.57
C ASP A 523 30.73 -12.77 -27.50
N ALA A 524 31.01 -12.30 -28.73
CA ALA A 524 29.99 -12.14 -29.76
C ALA A 524 29.38 -13.48 -30.21
N LEU A 525 30.19 -14.52 -30.40
CA LEU A 525 29.70 -15.87 -30.75
C LEU A 525 28.83 -16.46 -29.64
N GLY A 526 29.20 -16.25 -28.38
CA GLY A 526 28.38 -16.59 -27.22
C GLY A 526 27.06 -15.81 -27.26
N ALA A 527 27.10 -14.47 -27.35
CA ALA A 527 25.92 -13.62 -27.34
C ALA A 527 24.94 -13.99 -28.47
N LEU A 528 25.44 -14.23 -29.69
CA LEU A 528 24.63 -14.70 -30.81
C LEU A 528 23.97 -16.06 -30.54
N GLY A 529 24.70 -16.99 -29.91
CA GLY A 529 24.17 -18.29 -29.52
C GLY A 529 23.14 -18.22 -28.39
N HIS A 530 23.25 -17.24 -27.49
CA HIS A 530 22.28 -16.98 -26.42
C HIS A 530 21.06 -16.17 -26.89
N PHE A 531 21.17 -15.47 -28.01
CA PHE A 531 20.07 -14.73 -28.63
C PHE A 531 19.15 -15.65 -29.46
N ASP A 532 19.72 -16.39 -30.42
CA ASP A 532 19.00 -17.43 -31.19
C ASP A 532 19.93 -18.61 -31.45
N LEU A 533 19.81 -19.64 -30.61
CA LEU A 533 20.67 -20.82 -30.66
C LEU A 533 20.57 -21.56 -32.00
N THR A 534 19.38 -21.60 -32.61
CA THR A 534 19.16 -22.36 -33.86
C THR A 534 19.79 -21.65 -35.04
N GLU A 535 19.50 -20.36 -35.21
CA GLU A 535 20.03 -19.58 -36.33
C GLU A 535 21.54 -19.37 -36.17
N ALA A 536 22.06 -19.18 -34.95
CA ALA A 536 23.50 -19.10 -34.71
C ALA A 536 24.23 -20.39 -35.12
N LEU A 537 23.75 -21.56 -34.70
CA LEU A 537 24.39 -22.84 -35.02
C LEU A 537 24.25 -23.22 -36.50
N LYS A 538 23.12 -22.92 -37.13
CA LYS A 538 22.93 -23.12 -38.58
C LYS A 538 23.77 -22.15 -39.39
N GLY A 539 23.79 -20.87 -39.03
CA GLY A 539 24.60 -19.83 -39.67
C GLY A 539 26.09 -20.15 -39.57
N ALA A 540 26.56 -20.58 -38.39
CA ALA A 540 27.94 -20.98 -38.17
C ALA A 540 28.34 -22.20 -39.00
N GLN A 541 27.43 -23.16 -39.14
CA GLN A 541 27.64 -24.31 -40.01
C GLN A 541 27.71 -23.92 -41.49
N GLN A 542 26.89 -22.96 -41.94
CA GLN A 542 26.92 -22.48 -43.33
C GLN A 542 28.19 -21.68 -43.65
N ILE A 543 28.69 -20.89 -42.70
CA ILE A 543 29.85 -20.01 -42.90
C ILE A 543 31.17 -20.77 -42.70
N GLY A 544 31.30 -21.49 -41.59
CA GLY A 544 32.55 -22.12 -41.15
C GLY A 544 32.50 -23.65 -41.07
N GLY A 545 31.46 -24.30 -41.60
CA GLY A 545 31.31 -25.75 -41.55
C GLY A 545 31.18 -26.30 -40.12
N LYS A 546 31.61 -27.55 -39.92
CA LYS A 546 31.59 -28.18 -38.57
C LYS A 546 32.46 -27.43 -37.56
N GLU A 547 33.58 -26.85 -38.00
CA GLU A 547 34.49 -26.10 -37.14
C GLU A 547 33.84 -24.80 -36.63
N GLY A 548 33.16 -24.05 -37.51
CA GLY A 548 32.39 -22.87 -37.11
C GLY A 548 31.28 -23.20 -36.10
N GLN A 549 30.56 -24.31 -36.31
CA GLN A 549 29.54 -24.78 -35.37
C GLN A 549 30.14 -25.17 -34.01
N ASP A 550 31.26 -25.91 -34.00
CA ASP A 550 31.94 -26.30 -32.76
C ASP A 550 32.54 -25.11 -32.00
N LYS A 551 33.00 -24.06 -32.71
CA LYS A 551 33.41 -22.79 -32.11
C LYS A 551 32.26 -22.12 -31.36
N VAL A 552 31.09 -21.97 -31.98
CA VAL A 552 29.91 -21.40 -31.30
C VAL A 552 29.55 -22.23 -30.06
N ILE A 553 29.50 -23.57 -30.18
CA ILE A 553 29.19 -24.47 -29.06
C ILE A 553 30.17 -24.26 -27.89
N SER A 554 31.47 -24.11 -28.17
CA SER A 554 32.47 -23.88 -27.12
C SER A 554 32.27 -22.54 -26.40
N CYS A 555 31.75 -21.53 -27.10
CA CYS A 555 31.47 -20.20 -26.58
C CYS A 555 30.11 -20.11 -25.85
N LEU A 556 29.23 -21.11 -25.92
CA LEU A 556 27.96 -21.13 -25.17
C LEU A 556 28.14 -21.17 -23.64
N SER A 557 29.35 -21.52 -23.19
CA SER A 557 29.75 -21.43 -21.78
C SER A 557 30.01 -19.98 -21.31
N ALA A 558 30.15 -19.03 -22.24
CA ALA A 558 30.25 -17.61 -21.91
C ALA A 558 28.84 -17.06 -21.58
N GLY A 559 28.75 -16.23 -20.55
CA GLY A 559 27.51 -15.59 -20.11
C GLY A 559 26.87 -16.20 -18.85
N SER A 560 25.66 -15.75 -18.52
CA SER A 560 24.88 -16.35 -17.42
C SER A 560 24.40 -17.73 -17.86
N GLY A 561 24.64 -18.75 -17.02
CA GLY A 561 24.25 -20.12 -17.33
C GLY A 561 22.74 -20.31 -17.60
N GLU A 562 21.93 -19.36 -17.13
CA GLU A 562 20.48 -19.37 -17.25
C GLU A 562 20.03 -19.17 -18.69
N ASN A 563 20.67 -18.26 -19.43
CA ASN A 563 20.30 -17.97 -20.81
C ASN A 563 20.49 -19.20 -21.70
N LEU A 564 21.56 -19.97 -21.49
CA LEU A 564 21.77 -21.23 -22.21
C LEU A 564 20.65 -22.23 -21.95
N LEU A 565 20.18 -22.33 -20.70
CA LEU A 565 19.09 -23.24 -20.35
C LEU A 565 17.78 -22.79 -21.00
N LYS A 566 17.46 -21.50 -20.98
CA LYS A 566 16.27 -20.96 -21.68
C LYS A 566 16.31 -21.33 -23.16
N GLN A 567 17.43 -21.04 -23.82
CA GLN A 567 17.65 -21.35 -25.24
C GLN A 567 17.57 -22.86 -25.53
N TRP A 568 18.09 -23.70 -24.63
CA TRP A 568 17.94 -25.16 -24.74
C TRP A 568 16.46 -25.58 -24.74
N PHE A 569 15.67 -25.13 -23.77
CA PHE A 569 14.25 -25.49 -23.68
C PHE A 569 13.41 -24.94 -24.84
N ILE A 570 13.81 -23.83 -25.46
CA ILE A 570 13.16 -23.24 -26.65
C ILE A 570 13.54 -23.98 -27.93
N HIS A 571 14.83 -24.27 -28.15
CA HIS A 571 15.34 -24.63 -29.48
C HIS A 571 15.74 -26.11 -29.66
N ARG A 572 15.89 -26.91 -28.58
CA ARG A 572 16.42 -28.29 -28.66
C ARG A 572 15.71 -29.24 -29.63
N THR A 573 14.44 -28.98 -29.95
CA THR A 573 13.64 -29.80 -30.89
C THR A 573 14.07 -29.57 -32.34
N ASN A 574 14.62 -28.40 -32.64
CA ASN A 574 15.05 -27.99 -33.97
C ASN A 574 16.55 -28.23 -34.22
N LEU A 575 17.27 -28.78 -33.23
CA LEU A 575 18.70 -29.06 -33.33
C LEU A 575 18.97 -30.45 -33.93
N PRO A 576 19.97 -30.59 -34.81
CA PRO A 576 20.45 -31.90 -35.27
C PRO A 576 20.97 -32.76 -34.12
N GLU A 577 20.77 -34.08 -34.17
CA GLU A 577 21.05 -35.00 -33.05
C GLU A 577 22.51 -34.94 -32.54
N GLN A 578 23.48 -34.83 -33.45
CA GLN A 578 24.91 -34.71 -33.06
C GLN A 578 25.21 -33.41 -32.29
N VAL A 579 24.56 -32.31 -32.67
CA VAL A 579 24.73 -30.99 -32.03
C VAL A 579 23.98 -30.97 -30.71
N LYS A 580 22.78 -31.54 -30.69
CA LYS A 580 21.93 -31.68 -29.52
C LYS A 580 22.64 -32.37 -28.37
N ILE A 581 23.36 -33.47 -28.62
CA ILE A 581 24.16 -34.16 -27.60
C ILE A 581 25.23 -33.23 -27.00
N LYS A 582 25.99 -32.52 -27.84
CA LYS A 582 27.05 -31.60 -27.38
C LYS A 582 26.49 -30.47 -26.52
N VAL A 583 25.42 -29.82 -26.98
CA VAL A 583 24.78 -28.72 -26.25
C VAL A 583 24.12 -29.23 -24.96
N LYS A 584 23.54 -30.44 -24.96
CA LYS A 584 22.95 -31.06 -23.76
C LYS A 584 23.98 -31.22 -22.65
N GLU A 585 25.19 -31.69 -22.96
CA GLU A 585 26.24 -31.87 -21.94
C GLU A 585 26.65 -30.54 -21.29
N ILE A 586 26.73 -29.46 -22.07
CA ILE A 586 27.01 -28.12 -21.54
C ILE A 586 25.83 -27.65 -20.68
N ALA A 587 24.60 -27.78 -21.17
CA ALA A 587 23.38 -27.43 -20.43
C ALA A 587 23.27 -28.22 -19.12
N LYS A 588 23.63 -29.51 -19.11
CA LYS A 588 23.62 -30.38 -17.93
C LYS A 588 24.57 -29.87 -16.86
N LYS A 589 25.81 -29.59 -17.25
CA LYS A 589 26.80 -29.01 -16.34
C LYS A 589 26.30 -27.68 -15.77
N MET A 590 25.78 -26.82 -16.63
CA MET A 590 25.29 -25.49 -16.24
C MET A 590 24.09 -25.55 -15.30
N LEU A 591 23.16 -26.50 -15.52
CA LEU A 591 22.02 -26.75 -14.65
C LEU A 591 22.45 -27.15 -13.23
N ILE A 592 23.43 -28.06 -13.13
CA ILE A 592 23.98 -28.50 -11.85
C ILE A 592 24.68 -27.33 -11.14
N ASP A 593 25.54 -26.60 -11.86
CA ASP A 593 26.29 -25.46 -11.30
C ASP A 593 25.34 -24.37 -10.78
N LEU A 594 24.29 -24.04 -11.54
CA LEU A 594 23.26 -23.08 -11.12
C LEU A 594 22.44 -23.60 -9.94
N GLY A 595 22.04 -24.87 -9.93
CA GLY A 595 21.31 -25.46 -8.81
C GLY A 595 22.13 -25.40 -7.50
N ILE A 596 23.42 -25.71 -7.57
CA ILE A 596 24.35 -25.59 -6.43
C ILE A 596 24.50 -24.14 -5.99
N TYR A 597 24.72 -23.22 -6.95
CA TYR A 597 24.85 -21.80 -6.68
C TYR A 597 23.60 -21.25 -5.96
N TYR A 598 22.42 -21.50 -6.52
CA TYR A 598 21.16 -21.04 -5.93
C TYR A 598 20.88 -21.66 -4.58
N SER A 599 21.22 -22.93 -4.39
CA SER A 599 21.04 -23.61 -3.10
C SER A 599 21.89 -22.95 -2.01
N ARG A 600 23.17 -22.70 -2.29
CA ARG A 600 24.07 -22.01 -1.36
C ARG A 600 23.65 -20.58 -1.08
N ALA A 601 23.27 -19.84 -2.12
CA ALA A 601 22.89 -18.44 -2.01
C ALA A 601 21.53 -18.23 -1.31
N ARG A 602 20.56 -19.12 -1.55
CA ARG A 602 19.15 -18.91 -1.18
C ARG A 602 18.69 -19.77 -0.01
N LEU A 603 19.14 -21.01 0.14
CA LEU A 603 18.65 -21.91 1.21
C LEU A 603 19.45 -21.77 2.53
N GLY A 604 20.75 -21.49 2.48
CA GLY A 604 21.54 -21.12 3.67
C GLY A 604 21.37 -22.08 4.87
N SER A 605 21.01 -21.54 6.05
CA SER A 605 20.79 -22.30 7.30
C SER A 605 19.56 -23.22 7.28
N ALA A 606 18.61 -23.01 6.35
CA ALA A 606 17.42 -23.86 6.21
C ALA A 606 17.76 -25.31 5.80
N THR A 607 19.02 -25.58 5.40
CA THR A 607 19.57 -26.90 5.10
C THR A 607 19.82 -27.77 6.35
N THR A 608 19.84 -27.17 7.55
CA THR A 608 20.25 -27.85 8.79
C THR A 608 19.12 -28.53 9.58
N GLY A 609 17.87 -28.48 9.11
CA GLY A 609 16.71 -29.11 9.78
C GLY A 609 16.28 -28.41 11.06
N THR A 610 15.15 -28.81 11.65
CA THR A 610 14.69 -28.29 12.95
C THR A 610 15.41 -28.98 14.12
N ILE A 611 15.50 -28.31 15.27
CA ILE A 611 16.08 -28.89 16.48
C ILE A 611 15.11 -29.97 16.99
N PRO A 612 15.56 -31.19 17.35
CA PRO A 612 14.69 -32.20 17.93
C PRO A 612 13.98 -31.66 19.18
N ILE A 613 12.66 -31.83 19.26
CA ILE A 613 11.85 -31.32 20.37
C ILE A 613 11.25 -32.52 21.10
N ASN A 614 11.34 -32.53 22.43
CA ASN A 614 10.61 -33.47 23.26
C ASN A 614 9.18 -32.97 23.43
N LEU A 615 8.22 -33.76 22.97
CA LEU A 615 6.78 -33.50 23.04
C LEU A 615 6.15 -34.46 24.05
N VAL A 616 5.02 -34.06 24.62
CA VAL A 616 4.22 -34.94 25.48
C VAL A 616 2.92 -35.27 24.75
N ARG A 617 2.58 -36.56 24.63
CA ARG A 617 1.33 -37.03 24.00
C ARG A 617 0.67 -38.14 24.82
N PRO A 618 -0.62 -38.46 24.62
CA PRO A 618 -1.24 -39.60 25.27
C PRO A 618 -0.49 -40.91 24.97
N TYR A 619 -0.40 -41.76 25.99
CA TYR A 619 0.20 -43.08 25.94
C TYR A 619 -0.58 -43.97 24.97
N THR A 620 0.14 -44.68 24.12
CA THR A 620 -0.37 -45.70 23.22
C THR A 620 0.25 -47.05 23.54
N ILE A 621 -0.50 -48.12 23.28
CA ILE A 621 -0.05 -49.48 23.57
C ILE A 621 1.21 -49.78 22.74
N GLY A 622 2.35 -49.92 23.42
CA GLY A 622 3.67 -50.11 22.80
C GLY A 622 4.70 -49.04 23.17
N ASP A 623 4.27 -47.93 23.79
CA ASP A 623 5.18 -46.93 24.32
C ASP A 623 5.93 -47.44 25.57
N ASP A 624 7.16 -46.97 25.75
CA ASP A 624 7.96 -47.30 26.93
C ASP A 624 7.43 -46.58 28.18
N PHE A 625 7.21 -47.33 29.25
CA PHE A 625 6.74 -46.80 30.52
C PHE A 625 7.72 -45.80 31.14
N GLU A 626 9.01 -45.88 30.82
CA GLU A 626 10.03 -44.93 31.28
C GLU A 626 9.80 -43.51 30.72
N ASN A 627 9.08 -43.39 29.61
CA ASN A 627 8.80 -42.10 28.99
C ASN A 627 7.55 -41.41 29.56
N ILE A 628 6.85 -41.97 30.55
CA ILE A 628 5.65 -41.34 31.11
C ILE A 628 5.98 -40.02 31.82
N ASP A 629 5.35 -38.93 31.37
CA ASP A 629 5.33 -37.65 32.06
C ASP A 629 4.30 -37.71 33.20
N LEU A 630 4.80 -37.94 34.42
CA LEU A 630 3.98 -38.03 35.61
C LEU A 630 3.27 -36.71 35.94
N GLU A 631 3.88 -35.56 35.65
CA GLU A 631 3.28 -34.26 35.97
C GLU A 631 2.07 -34.00 35.07
N GLU A 632 2.23 -34.10 33.75
CA GLU A 632 1.13 -33.89 32.80
C GLU A 632 0.03 -34.95 32.97
N THR A 633 0.40 -36.20 33.27
CA THR A 633 -0.56 -37.27 33.59
C THR A 633 -1.39 -36.90 34.84
N ILE A 634 -0.75 -36.44 35.92
CA ILE A 634 -1.44 -36.06 37.15
C ILE A 634 -2.33 -34.83 36.92
N PHE A 635 -1.86 -33.83 36.18
CA PHE A 635 -2.65 -32.65 35.83
C PHE A 635 -3.89 -33.01 35.01
N ASN A 636 -3.74 -33.83 33.96
CA ASN A 636 -4.86 -34.31 33.14
C ASN A 636 -5.89 -35.10 33.96
N LEU A 637 -5.44 -35.93 34.91
CA LEU A 637 -6.32 -36.67 35.81
C LEU A 637 -7.09 -35.75 36.78
N LEU A 638 -6.42 -34.73 37.32
CA LEU A 638 -7.02 -33.74 38.22
C LEU A 638 -8.02 -32.84 37.48
N GLU A 639 -7.66 -32.38 36.27
CA GLU A 639 -8.52 -31.53 35.44
C GLU A 639 -9.80 -32.26 35.01
N LYS A 640 -9.68 -33.55 34.66
CA LYS A 640 -10.84 -34.40 34.36
C LYS A 640 -11.60 -34.87 35.60
N GLY A 641 -11.11 -34.56 36.81
CA GLY A 641 -11.75 -34.94 38.08
C GLY A 641 -11.91 -36.46 38.25
N LYS A 642 -11.04 -37.26 37.62
CA LYS A 642 -11.16 -38.72 37.63
C LYS A 642 -10.78 -39.27 39.01
N LYS A 643 -11.57 -40.25 39.49
CA LYS A 643 -11.19 -41.06 40.65
C LYS A 643 -10.16 -42.11 40.23
N LEU A 644 -9.34 -42.55 41.18
CA LEU A 644 -8.27 -43.54 40.94
C LEU A 644 -8.76 -44.82 40.25
N ASP A 645 -9.99 -45.24 40.54
CA ASP A 645 -10.61 -46.45 39.99
C ASP A 645 -11.06 -46.31 38.51
N HIS A 646 -10.97 -45.10 37.94
CA HIS A 646 -11.40 -44.77 36.58
C HIS A 646 -10.26 -44.29 35.68
N ILE A 647 -9.01 -44.55 36.09
CA ILE A 647 -7.82 -44.22 35.30
C ILE A 647 -7.61 -45.29 34.22
N ASN A 648 -7.52 -44.84 32.97
CA ASN A 648 -7.26 -45.69 31.81
C ASN A 648 -5.89 -45.36 31.19
N TYR A 649 -5.41 -46.20 30.27
CA TYR A 649 -4.12 -46.01 29.60
C TYR A 649 -4.02 -44.70 28.81
N ASP A 650 -5.11 -44.22 28.23
CA ASP A 650 -5.22 -42.94 27.51
C ASP A 650 -5.18 -41.71 28.43
N ASP A 651 -5.20 -41.90 29.76
CA ASP A 651 -4.99 -40.81 30.72
C ASP A 651 -3.51 -40.53 30.99
N PHE A 652 -2.61 -41.47 30.63
CA PHE A 652 -1.17 -41.32 30.77
C PHE A 652 -0.60 -40.56 29.59
N TYR A 653 0.41 -39.74 29.85
CA TYR A 653 1.11 -38.92 28.87
C TYR A 653 2.57 -39.36 28.81
N VAL A 654 3.16 -39.46 27.62
CA VAL A 654 4.56 -39.89 27.38
C VAL A 654 5.36 -38.85 26.59
N TYR A 655 6.65 -38.76 26.91
CA TYR A 655 7.64 -38.01 26.15
C TYR A 655 7.99 -38.72 24.84
N GLU A 656 7.89 -38.00 23.73
CA GLU A 656 8.37 -38.41 22.41
C GLU A 656 9.33 -37.35 21.86
N THR A 657 10.55 -37.75 21.52
CA THR A 657 11.48 -36.87 20.81
C THR A 657 11.12 -36.87 19.33
N ALA A 658 10.43 -35.82 18.87
CA ALA A 658 10.25 -35.61 17.45
C ALA A 658 11.62 -35.37 16.81
N LYS A 659 12.02 -36.26 15.89
CA LYS A 659 13.17 -36.02 15.02
C LYS A 659 12.85 -34.74 14.25
N GLY A 660 13.66 -33.68 14.39
CA GLY A 660 13.51 -32.40 13.69
C GLY A 660 13.75 -32.50 12.18
N LEU A 661 13.05 -33.43 11.54
CA LEU A 661 12.95 -33.64 10.10
C LEU A 661 11.73 -32.89 9.62
N ARG A 662 11.78 -32.38 8.40
CA ARG A 662 10.64 -31.75 7.71
C ARG A 662 10.34 -32.53 6.45
N SER A 663 9.08 -32.69 6.09
CA SER A 663 8.71 -33.39 4.87
C SER A 663 8.11 -32.42 3.87
N PHE A 664 8.69 -32.39 2.67
CA PHE A 664 8.30 -31.56 1.56
C PHE A 664 7.88 -32.42 0.38
N CYS A 665 6.70 -32.15 -0.18
CA CYS A 665 6.31 -32.66 -1.50
C CYS A 665 6.12 -31.49 -2.44
N PHE A 666 6.72 -31.60 -3.63
CA PHE A 666 6.59 -30.62 -4.71
C PHE A 666 5.92 -31.29 -5.91
N GLU A 667 4.75 -30.80 -6.29
CA GLU A 667 4.05 -31.17 -7.52
C GLU A 667 4.18 -30.02 -8.52
N LEU A 668 4.89 -30.28 -9.62
CA LEU A 668 5.26 -29.25 -10.58
C LEU A 668 4.59 -29.51 -11.94
N ASP A 669 3.83 -28.54 -12.41
CA ASP A 669 3.10 -28.64 -13.68
C ASP A 669 4.04 -28.64 -14.90
N ILE A 670 3.82 -29.55 -15.84
CA ILE A 670 4.50 -29.61 -17.15
C ILE A 670 3.49 -29.60 -18.32
N SER A 671 2.33 -28.99 -18.12
CA SER A 671 1.29 -28.79 -19.12
C SER A 671 1.75 -27.94 -20.31
N GLY A 672 0.90 -27.78 -21.33
CA GLY A 672 1.27 -27.17 -22.60
C GLY A 672 1.68 -25.69 -22.47
N SER A 673 1.20 -25.02 -21.42
CA SER A 673 1.55 -23.63 -21.10
C SER A 673 2.97 -23.51 -20.51
N MET A 674 3.54 -24.62 -20.05
CA MET A 674 4.85 -24.72 -19.39
C MET A 674 5.95 -24.98 -20.43
N THR A 675 6.22 -24.02 -21.31
CA THR A 675 7.27 -24.11 -22.34
C THR A 675 8.40 -23.10 -22.13
N GLY A 676 9.54 -23.32 -22.80
CA GLY A 676 10.66 -22.38 -22.85
C GLY A 676 11.26 -22.07 -21.47
N GLU A 677 11.30 -20.78 -21.13
CA GLU A 677 11.90 -20.25 -19.91
C GLU A 677 11.32 -20.83 -18.62
N LYS A 678 10.02 -21.15 -18.60
CA LYS A 678 9.34 -21.72 -17.42
C LYS A 678 9.96 -23.06 -17.00
N LEU A 679 10.15 -23.95 -17.97
CA LEU A 679 10.78 -25.26 -17.73
C LEU A 679 12.25 -25.12 -17.33
N ALA A 680 12.95 -24.11 -17.88
CA ALA A 680 14.34 -23.84 -17.51
C ALA A 680 14.47 -23.50 -16.03
N TYR A 681 13.68 -22.53 -15.53
CA TYR A 681 13.71 -22.18 -14.10
C TYR A 681 13.14 -23.26 -13.20
N MET A 682 12.15 -24.02 -13.66
CA MET A 682 11.66 -25.18 -12.94
C MET A 682 12.76 -26.24 -12.76
N ALA A 683 13.52 -26.56 -13.82
CA ALA A 683 14.64 -27.48 -13.74
C ALA A 683 15.74 -26.96 -12.77
N ILE A 684 16.08 -25.67 -12.85
CA ILE A 684 17.04 -25.04 -11.93
C ILE A 684 16.56 -25.17 -10.48
N CYS A 685 15.28 -24.88 -10.23
CA CYS A 685 14.68 -24.94 -8.91
C CYS A 685 14.65 -26.37 -8.34
N VAL A 686 14.25 -27.36 -9.13
CA VAL A 686 14.28 -28.78 -8.70
C VAL A 686 15.71 -29.20 -8.35
N THR A 687 16.69 -28.81 -9.18
CA THR A 687 18.10 -29.12 -8.93
C THR A 687 18.60 -28.45 -7.65
N MET A 688 18.22 -27.18 -7.42
CA MET A 688 18.51 -26.44 -6.20
C MET A 688 17.95 -27.13 -4.95
N LEU A 689 16.67 -27.52 -4.99
CA LEU A 689 15.97 -28.12 -3.86
C LEU A 689 16.52 -29.51 -3.54
N VAL A 690 16.74 -30.36 -4.55
CA VAL A 690 17.29 -31.72 -4.34
C VAL A 690 18.73 -31.68 -3.85
N TYR A 691 19.53 -30.67 -4.25
CA TYR A 691 20.88 -30.50 -3.72
C TYR A 691 20.88 -29.94 -2.28
N GLY A 692 20.01 -28.97 -1.99
CA GLY A 692 20.02 -28.25 -0.71
C GLY A 692 19.35 -28.97 0.46
N MET A 693 18.29 -29.74 0.19
CA MET A 693 17.51 -30.40 1.23
C MET A 693 18.11 -31.75 1.62
N ARG A 694 17.82 -32.22 2.85
CA ARG A 694 18.22 -33.57 3.25
C ARG A 694 17.50 -34.62 2.41
N LYS A 695 18.16 -35.75 2.23
CA LYS A 695 17.73 -36.79 1.26
C LYS A 695 16.37 -37.39 1.59
N ASP A 696 16.00 -37.41 2.87
CA ASP A 696 14.77 -37.92 3.45
C ASP A 696 13.69 -36.86 3.69
N GLU A 697 13.96 -35.60 3.32
CA GLU A 697 13.02 -34.48 3.53
C GLU A 697 12.22 -34.12 2.28
N ILE A 698 12.65 -34.48 1.06
CA ILE A 698 12.07 -33.96 -0.18
C ILE A 698 11.55 -35.04 -1.15
N GLY A 699 10.29 -34.89 -1.58
CA GLY A 699 9.68 -35.57 -2.72
C GLY A 699 9.38 -34.58 -3.84
N VAL A 700 9.63 -34.97 -5.09
CA VAL A 700 9.35 -34.15 -6.28
C VAL A 700 8.71 -35.00 -7.36
N ALA A 701 7.60 -34.50 -7.93
CA ALA A 701 6.96 -35.07 -9.10
C ALA A 701 6.56 -33.98 -10.09
N PHE A 702 6.65 -34.31 -11.38
CA PHE A 702 5.96 -33.55 -12.41
C PHE A 702 4.56 -34.11 -12.64
N PHE A 703 3.65 -33.27 -13.12
CA PHE A 703 2.33 -33.74 -13.54
C PHE A 703 1.83 -33.01 -14.78
N GLU A 704 0.99 -33.73 -15.50
CA GLU A 704 0.24 -33.28 -16.68
C GLU A 704 -1.07 -34.08 -16.66
N SER A 705 -1.27 -35.03 -17.55
CA SER A 705 -2.34 -36.05 -17.52
C SER A 705 -2.12 -37.16 -16.50
N ASP A 706 -0.88 -37.38 -16.05
CA ASP A 706 -0.47 -38.36 -15.04
C ASP A 706 0.75 -37.83 -14.25
N THR A 707 1.17 -38.55 -13.21
CA THR A 707 2.26 -38.16 -12.31
C THR A 707 3.59 -38.81 -12.70
N HIS A 708 4.60 -37.98 -12.94
CA HIS A 708 5.97 -38.39 -13.23
C HIS A 708 6.86 -38.14 -12.01
N VAL A 709 7.06 -39.18 -11.21
CA VAL A 709 7.85 -39.11 -9.98
C VAL A 709 9.35 -38.98 -10.31
N LEU A 710 9.97 -37.87 -9.92
CA LEU A 710 11.42 -37.65 -10.06
C LEU A 710 12.19 -38.14 -8.84
N LYS A 711 11.61 -37.96 -7.66
CA LYS A 711 12.19 -38.37 -6.39
C LYS A 711 11.10 -38.62 -5.35
N LYS A 712 11.12 -39.78 -4.69
CA LYS A 712 10.30 -40.03 -3.49
C LYS A 712 10.98 -39.51 -2.22
N LEU A 713 10.21 -39.27 -1.14
CA LEU A 713 10.75 -38.81 0.15
C LEU A 713 11.88 -39.73 0.65
N SER A 714 11.69 -41.05 0.59
CA SER A 714 12.64 -42.06 1.07
C SER A 714 13.76 -42.41 0.08
N GLU A 715 13.77 -41.82 -1.12
CA GLU A 715 14.67 -42.19 -2.22
C GLU A 715 15.89 -41.26 -2.31
N LYS A 716 17.07 -41.83 -2.58
CA LYS A 716 18.28 -41.09 -2.90
C LYS A 716 18.45 -41.01 -4.41
N VAL A 717 18.56 -39.80 -4.95
CA VAL A 717 18.76 -39.55 -6.39
C VAL A 717 20.13 -38.93 -6.64
N ASN A 718 20.78 -39.33 -7.74
CA ASN A 718 22.02 -38.73 -8.21
C ASN A 718 21.70 -37.47 -9.03
N LEU A 719 22.35 -36.35 -8.72
CA LEU A 719 22.08 -35.06 -9.37
C LEU A 719 22.36 -35.03 -10.87
N GLU A 720 23.37 -35.75 -11.35
CA GLU A 720 23.65 -35.82 -12.79
C GLU A 720 22.52 -36.54 -13.53
N LYS A 721 22.02 -37.64 -12.96
CA LYS A 721 20.89 -38.38 -13.52
C LYS A 721 19.61 -37.52 -13.51
N LEU A 722 19.37 -36.81 -12.41
CA LEU A 722 18.24 -35.88 -12.30
C LEU A 722 18.34 -34.77 -13.35
N ALA A 723 19.51 -34.12 -13.48
CA ALA A 723 19.72 -33.07 -14.47
C ALA A 723 19.49 -33.58 -15.91
N ASP A 724 19.92 -34.81 -16.21
CA ASP A 724 19.67 -35.45 -17.50
C ASP A 724 18.18 -35.66 -17.79
N GLU A 725 17.42 -36.11 -16.79
CA GLU A 725 15.98 -36.30 -16.86
C GLU A 725 15.27 -34.94 -17.03
N LEU A 726 15.63 -33.94 -16.22
CA LEU A 726 15.09 -32.58 -16.26
C LEU A 726 15.26 -31.90 -17.62
N LEU A 727 16.44 -32.02 -18.25
CA LEU A 727 16.70 -31.43 -19.56
C LEU A 727 15.89 -32.06 -20.71
N MET A 728 15.34 -33.25 -20.49
CA MET A 728 14.50 -33.97 -21.45
C MET A 728 12.99 -33.70 -21.25
N VAL A 729 12.61 -33.10 -20.13
CA VAL A 729 11.22 -32.73 -19.82
C VAL A 729 10.69 -31.80 -20.89
N SER A 730 9.53 -32.13 -21.44
CA SER A 730 8.83 -31.32 -22.43
C SER A 730 7.41 -31.05 -21.95
N ALA A 731 6.90 -29.87 -22.30
CA ALA A 731 5.51 -29.50 -22.09
C ALA A 731 4.59 -30.49 -22.81
N LYS A 732 3.54 -30.95 -22.14
CA LYS A 732 2.54 -31.88 -22.69
C LYS A 732 1.13 -31.33 -22.54
N GLY A 733 0.17 -31.79 -23.34
CA GLY A 733 -1.21 -31.32 -23.23
C GLY A 733 -1.94 -31.89 -22.01
N GLY A 734 -2.75 -31.04 -21.34
CA GLY A 734 -3.62 -31.42 -20.23
C GLY A 734 -3.03 -31.17 -18.84
N THR A 735 -3.93 -30.97 -17.87
CA THR A 735 -3.58 -30.70 -16.46
C THR A 735 -4.56 -31.44 -15.54
N ARG A 736 -4.16 -32.64 -15.08
CA ARG A 736 -4.92 -33.54 -14.19
C ARG A 736 -4.17 -33.67 -12.87
N LEU A 737 -4.75 -33.08 -11.84
CA LEU A 737 -4.12 -32.89 -10.54
C LEU A 737 -4.36 -34.05 -9.58
N GLN A 738 -5.44 -34.81 -9.74
CA GLN A 738 -5.84 -35.84 -8.78
C GLN A 738 -4.70 -36.82 -8.49
N SER A 739 -4.04 -37.34 -9.53
CA SER A 739 -3.00 -38.36 -9.39
C SER A 739 -1.76 -37.82 -8.66
N ALA A 740 -1.43 -36.55 -8.87
CA ALA A 740 -0.29 -35.90 -8.24
C ALA A 740 -0.54 -35.69 -6.73
N LEU A 741 -1.75 -35.25 -6.37
CA LEU A 741 -2.14 -35.10 -4.97
C LEU A 741 -2.30 -36.45 -4.25
N GLU A 742 -2.81 -37.48 -4.94
CA GLU A 742 -2.88 -38.84 -4.41
C GLU A 742 -1.46 -39.36 -4.09
N TRP A 743 -0.51 -39.14 -5.01
CA TRP A 743 0.89 -39.47 -4.78
C TRP A 743 1.46 -38.70 -3.57
N ALA A 744 1.19 -37.40 -3.45
CA ALA A 744 1.65 -36.58 -2.34
C ALA A 744 1.10 -37.07 -0.99
N ASN A 745 -0.21 -37.33 -0.92
CA ASN A 745 -0.88 -37.91 0.24
C ASN A 745 -0.22 -39.24 0.65
N LYS A 746 0.11 -40.10 -0.32
CA LYS A 746 0.81 -41.35 -0.07
C LYS A 746 2.21 -41.12 0.49
N GLN A 747 2.96 -40.14 -0.04
CA GLN A 747 4.27 -39.78 0.50
C GLN A 747 4.18 -39.34 1.97
N PHE A 748 3.25 -38.45 2.31
CA PHE A 748 3.09 -37.95 3.68
C PHE A 748 2.54 -38.99 4.67
N LYS A 749 1.78 -39.97 4.20
CA LYS A 749 1.20 -41.01 5.04
C LYS A 749 2.15 -42.17 5.28
N GLU A 750 2.86 -42.62 4.25
CA GLU A 750 3.67 -43.84 4.30
C GLU A 750 5.16 -43.57 4.55
N ASN A 751 5.67 -42.41 4.13
CA ASN A 751 7.11 -42.13 4.09
C ASN A 751 7.55 -40.94 4.96
N SER A 752 6.61 -40.23 5.60
CA SER A 752 6.92 -39.11 6.49
C SER A 752 6.65 -39.46 7.95
N SER A 753 7.70 -39.42 8.76
CA SER A 753 7.60 -39.42 10.23
C SER A 753 7.68 -38.01 10.83
N SER A 754 7.65 -36.98 9.99
CA SER A 754 7.77 -35.58 10.42
C SER A 754 6.44 -35.02 10.88
N ARG A 755 6.47 -34.19 11.94
CA ARG A 755 5.36 -33.34 12.35
C ARG A 755 5.15 -32.17 11.39
N GLU A 756 6.23 -31.70 10.78
CA GLU A 756 6.30 -30.54 9.90
C GLU A 756 6.20 -31.00 8.44
N LYS A 757 5.01 -30.85 7.85
CA LYS A 757 4.72 -31.33 6.49
C LYS A 757 4.27 -30.16 5.63
N LEU A 758 4.96 -29.95 4.51
CA LEU A 758 4.67 -28.90 3.55
C LEU A 758 4.46 -29.50 2.15
N ASN A 759 3.31 -29.22 1.56
CA ASN A 759 3.01 -29.53 0.18
C ASN A 759 3.02 -28.25 -0.65
N VAL A 760 3.81 -28.21 -1.72
CA VAL A 760 3.83 -27.08 -2.65
C VAL A 760 3.42 -27.55 -4.04
N LEU A 761 2.26 -27.07 -4.48
CA LEU A 761 1.73 -27.29 -5.82
C LEU A 761 2.03 -26.07 -6.68
N PHE A 762 2.64 -26.28 -7.84
CA PHE A 762 2.85 -25.25 -8.84
C PHE A 762 1.99 -25.55 -10.07
N THR A 763 1.09 -24.63 -10.47
CA THR A 763 0.25 -24.76 -11.68
C THR A 763 -0.30 -23.42 -12.12
N ASP A 764 -0.69 -23.29 -13.40
CA ASP A 764 -1.44 -22.15 -13.91
C ASP A 764 -2.95 -22.20 -13.61
N ALA A 765 -3.40 -23.22 -12.87
CA ALA A 765 -4.77 -23.41 -12.39
C ALA A 765 -5.82 -23.68 -13.49
N GLU A 766 -5.43 -24.09 -14.70
CA GLU A 766 -6.35 -24.68 -15.69
C GLU A 766 -6.51 -26.18 -15.48
N ILE A 767 -7.23 -26.59 -14.43
CA ILE A 767 -7.30 -27.99 -13.99
C ILE A 767 -8.58 -28.68 -14.48
N TYR A 768 -8.44 -29.85 -15.10
CA TYR A 768 -9.57 -30.58 -15.68
C TYR A 768 -10.35 -31.45 -14.68
N ASP A 769 -9.71 -31.91 -13.59
CA ASP A 769 -10.24 -32.90 -12.63
C ASP A 769 -10.40 -32.35 -11.21
N ILE A 770 -10.78 -31.07 -11.09
CA ILE A 770 -10.91 -30.35 -9.81
C ILE A 770 -11.81 -31.08 -8.81
N GLN A 771 -12.91 -31.67 -9.28
CA GLN A 771 -13.85 -32.36 -8.39
C GLN A 771 -13.20 -33.54 -7.66
N GLN A 772 -12.42 -34.34 -8.38
CA GLN A 772 -11.68 -35.47 -7.81
C GLN A 772 -10.50 -34.98 -6.95
N ALA A 773 -9.79 -33.94 -7.40
CA ALA A 773 -8.70 -33.33 -6.65
C ALA A 773 -9.14 -32.79 -5.28
N ASN A 774 -10.37 -32.30 -5.14
CA ASN A 774 -10.91 -31.80 -3.87
C ASN A 774 -10.93 -32.86 -2.76
N GLU A 775 -11.10 -34.14 -3.08
CA GLU A 775 -11.03 -35.21 -2.08
C GLU A 775 -9.61 -35.37 -1.55
N GLU A 776 -8.61 -35.31 -2.44
CA GLU A 776 -7.20 -35.41 -2.07
C GLU A 776 -6.72 -34.18 -1.28
N LEU A 777 -7.19 -32.98 -1.61
CA LEU A 777 -6.91 -31.76 -0.84
C LEU A 777 -7.45 -31.84 0.60
N ARG A 778 -8.64 -32.43 0.79
CA ARG A 778 -9.19 -32.67 2.14
C ARG A 778 -8.36 -33.68 2.92
N LYS A 779 -7.82 -34.69 2.26
CA LYS A 779 -6.91 -35.67 2.89
C LYS A 779 -5.61 -35.00 3.36
N LEU A 780 -5.01 -34.13 2.54
CA LEU A 780 -3.83 -33.35 2.94
C LEU A 780 -4.10 -32.54 4.21
N ARG A 781 -5.25 -31.85 4.25
CA ARG A 781 -5.68 -31.10 5.44
C ARG A 781 -5.84 -32.00 6.67
N SER A 782 -6.43 -33.19 6.52
CA SER A 782 -6.59 -34.14 7.63
C SER A 782 -5.26 -34.71 8.15
N LEU A 783 -4.21 -34.69 7.32
CA LEU A 783 -2.86 -35.12 7.69
C LEU A 783 -2.01 -33.99 8.30
N ASN A 784 -2.63 -32.82 8.58
CA ASN A 784 -1.97 -31.59 9.04
C ASN A 784 -0.80 -31.19 8.13
N VAL A 785 -1.02 -31.24 6.81
CA VAL A 785 -0.05 -30.79 5.82
C VAL A 785 -0.33 -29.32 5.50
N ASP A 786 0.68 -28.46 5.67
CA ASP A 786 0.63 -27.09 5.18
C ASP A 786 0.61 -27.12 3.66
N PHE A 787 -0.39 -26.50 3.04
CA PHE A 787 -0.55 -26.48 1.60
C PHE A 787 -0.24 -25.10 1.04
N ILE A 788 0.59 -25.04 -0.01
CA ILE A 788 0.86 -23.82 -0.77
C ILE A 788 0.61 -24.10 -2.24
N LEU A 789 -0.21 -23.25 -2.85
CA LEU A 789 -0.37 -23.22 -4.30
C LEU A 789 0.37 -22.00 -4.84
N VAL A 790 1.24 -22.21 -5.83
CA VAL A 790 1.92 -21.15 -6.56
C VAL A 790 1.35 -21.08 -7.97
N SER A 791 0.85 -19.91 -8.36
CA SER A 791 0.28 -19.65 -9.70
C SER A 791 0.86 -18.37 -10.30
N PRO A 792 1.06 -18.28 -11.63
CA PRO A 792 1.37 -17.01 -12.29
C PRO A 792 0.27 -15.95 -12.04
N GLU A 793 0.65 -14.69 -11.86
CA GLU A 793 -0.31 -13.59 -11.67
C GLU A 793 -1.17 -13.33 -12.92
N SER A 794 -0.63 -13.64 -14.10
CA SER A 794 -1.33 -13.59 -15.37
C SER A 794 -2.27 -14.78 -15.64
N SER A 795 -2.42 -15.70 -14.68
CA SER A 795 -3.36 -16.83 -14.84
C SER A 795 -4.81 -16.32 -14.91
N PHE A 796 -5.54 -16.82 -15.90
CA PHE A 796 -6.95 -16.49 -16.12
C PHE A 796 -7.89 -17.04 -15.02
N ASN A 797 -7.42 -18.00 -14.20
CA ASN A 797 -8.28 -18.79 -13.28
C ASN A 797 -7.85 -18.73 -11.81
N LEU A 798 -7.36 -17.58 -11.32
CA LEU A 798 -7.01 -17.38 -9.89
C LEU A 798 -8.16 -17.72 -8.93
N LYS A 799 -9.42 -17.53 -9.34
CA LYS A 799 -10.61 -17.91 -8.53
C LYS A 799 -10.70 -19.42 -8.24
N GLU A 800 -10.18 -20.27 -9.12
CA GLU A 800 -10.17 -21.72 -8.91
C GLU A 800 -9.04 -22.13 -7.96
N ALA A 801 -7.86 -21.52 -8.13
CA ALA A 801 -6.76 -21.66 -7.20
C ALA A 801 -7.14 -21.28 -5.76
N GLU A 802 -7.85 -20.14 -5.57
CA GLU A 802 -8.36 -19.72 -4.27
C GLU A 802 -9.29 -20.76 -3.62
N LYS A 803 -10.17 -21.38 -4.41
CA LYS A 803 -11.08 -22.43 -3.92
C LYS A 803 -10.30 -23.66 -3.45
N MET A 804 -9.30 -24.10 -4.20
CA MET A 804 -8.48 -25.25 -3.84
C MET A 804 -7.70 -25.00 -2.55
N VAL A 805 -7.07 -23.83 -2.46
CA VAL A 805 -6.34 -23.39 -1.27
C VAL A 805 -7.26 -23.36 -0.04
N LYS A 806 -8.49 -22.86 -0.18
CA LYS A 806 -9.49 -22.86 0.90
C LYS A 806 -9.90 -24.27 1.35
N ILE A 807 -10.00 -25.23 0.42
CA ILE A 807 -10.33 -26.63 0.74
C ILE A 807 -9.19 -27.29 1.52
N ALA A 808 -7.95 -27.10 1.05
CA ALA A 808 -6.74 -27.62 1.70
C ALA A 808 -6.42 -26.91 3.02
N GLY A 809 -6.93 -25.69 3.24
CA GLY A 809 -6.55 -24.85 4.38
C GLY A 809 -5.16 -24.22 4.23
N GLY A 810 -4.77 -23.92 2.99
CA GLY A 810 -3.42 -23.48 2.62
C GLY A 810 -3.30 -21.98 2.32
N GLN A 811 -2.26 -21.63 1.57
CA GLN A 811 -2.04 -20.27 1.03
C GLN A 811 -1.83 -20.27 -0.49
N LEU A 812 -2.29 -19.20 -1.14
CA LEU A 812 -2.05 -18.92 -2.56
C LEU A 812 -0.92 -17.89 -2.66
N LEU A 813 0.11 -18.20 -3.44
CA LEU A 813 1.19 -17.27 -3.77
C LEU A 813 1.23 -17.05 -5.28
N THR A 814 1.54 -15.83 -5.68
CA THR A 814 1.63 -15.47 -7.09
C THR A 814 3.07 -15.15 -7.51
N ILE A 815 3.36 -15.37 -8.79
CA ILE A 815 4.65 -15.03 -9.41
C ILE A 815 4.45 -14.20 -10.68
N LYS A 816 5.23 -13.12 -10.81
CA LYS A 816 5.23 -12.25 -12.00
C LYS A 816 6.19 -12.75 -13.06
N ASP A 817 7.41 -13.06 -12.64
CA ASP A 817 8.51 -13.48 -13.51
C ASP A 817 9.09 -14.81 -13.02
N TRP A 818 9.32 -15.73 -13.96
CA TRP A 818 9.83 -17.07 -13.69
C TRP A 818 11.27 -17.07 -13.17
N ASN A 819 12.04 -16.00 -13.40
CA ASN A 819 13.36 -15.83 -12.81
C ASN A 819 13.33 -15.74 -11.27
N GLU A 820 12.19 -15.33 -10.70
CA GLU A 820 11.97 -15.25 -9.26
C GLU A 820 11.62 -16.62 -8.66
N PHE A 821 11.36 -17.63 -9.48
CA PHE A 821 10.84 -18.92 -9.00
C PHE A 821 11.75 -19.57 -7.95
N PRO A 822 13.08 -19.67 -8.13
CA PRO A 822 13.92 -20.25 -7.08
C PRO A 822 14.00 -19.37 -5.82
N LYS A 823 13.70 -18.06 -5.91
CA LYS A 823 13.68 -17.13 -4.76
C LYS A 823 12.42 -17.36 -3.95
N LEU A 824 11.26 -17.36 -4.61
CA LEU A 824 9.96 -17.65 -4.01
C LEU A 824 9.98 -18.99 -3.27
N MET A 825 10.52 -20.04 -3.90
CA MET A 825 10.62 -21.36 -3.27
C MET A 825 11.50 -21.36 -2.02
N SER A 826 12.58 -20.56 -2.01
CA SER A 826 13.42 -20.41 -0.82
C SER A 826 12.71 -19.64 0.31
N GLU A 827 11.90 -18.63 -0.02
CA GLU A 827 11.11 -17.85 0.95
C GLU A 827 9.98 -18.69 1.55
N ILE A 828 9.32 -19.50 0.73
CA ILE A 828 8.32 -20.49 1.17
C ILE A 828 8.94 -21.40 2.25
N ILE A 829 10.11 -21.97 1.97
CA ILE A 829 10.79 -22.87 2.90
C ILE A 829 11.18 -22.15 4.20
N LYS A 830 11.75 -20.94 4.11
CA LYS A 830 12.18 -20.14 5.29
C LYS A 830 11.04 -19.58 6.13
N SER A 831 9.90 -19.30 5.52
CA SER A 831 8.74 -18.75 6.25
C SER A 831 8.02 -19.79 7.10
N ARG A 832 8.23 -21.08 6.79
CA ARG A 832 7.63 -22.21 7.50
C ARG A 832 8.56 -22.83 8.53
N PHE A 833 9.89 -22.73 8.31
CA PHE A 833 10.93 -23.39 9.11
C PHE A 833 12.16 -22.48 9.22
#